data_AF-A0A9W8JF01-F1
#
_entry.id   AF-A0A9W8JF01-F1
#
_cell.length_a   1.000
_cell.length_b   1.000
_cell.length_c   1.000
_cell.angle_alpha   90.00
_cell.angle_beta   90.00
_cell.angle_gamma   90.00
#
_symmetry.space_group_name_H-M   'P 1'
#
loop_
_entity.id
_entity.type
_entity.pdbx_description
1 polymer ?
#
loop_
_entity_poly.entity_id
_entity_poly.type
_entity_poly.pdbx_seq_one_letter_code
_entity_poly.pdbx_strand_id
1 'polypeptide(L)'
;MALSYGEHNLDLHRKTHRDRQLPPIWEAFNHPLHPTSNPGRTFIIKLKPTTASMSALADFETKLEVPKGRKQDLDRQELVSGDYLFGRNEFGSQDPMDDVVLAWVVGRELQTPEKCRYLACSTENALGLPETRTFEKVRCEEVCQLEPVHKDGGRCYSIATSFEQQRSAFEPAANIKSTVRSDEAVKLLKDLSAAVMPMAMRNMEMAPAHVQEIIKRRFEYLELPRIGFHGNWAYPVLQCNIAAVEAGGDLSKQMGFFGGAHFDEGDDPCWFTNMITSSSLPDDYDPGYFFLLVYGVYTCLSNRGGFNFHGNVKHGGSGPFPPRGEKPPASAYRLTLISYPPERVVDPTKTRHQVLASSWRGTVMNTPEMRYPGYDPSNQIEPTRCTFFREGLGLMDHDSYAEFAVQNLYQLLRYASNQLSPQLGLRMEKDDFFRLFSYLREDGNRVQMEPWQHAPPFCADDKSLTALLHENEKSEREWEAYYLKTAIFIPYRFDRDPKLQQAWPGPPRDSSDIMLSSPFDSGINSASNASPNKRPRSQETCNLEPQVAANHKRQRTGKSELAHPHRTGKRVSQKKDRGKEFSQPHWSFHYAFLLSRNLNVHNLELELLQLKEELQATQSPTAPSETAGMVDTICQAKEVVALPPTDVHTLEEIGKLLLALKSYQNATAQQAQTARAGRISIVEARTRVWRWIEYTVPTLAGQILDGKRAECLGSWVADLANTCFTVLHHQHNAKEFNSQDYGVTGQGERVWLYENKRPRVLSIEEAKEQACIMVSQIVAYWLDVSPDVDQKLCWFVMVLMETIGLEAVSMDHVWKMVCHFTPAYVVLSSGRNAAKATSRESAKALKNELQQHPISNPSTKEGYLYLQYRDLFNRKLRPGDVDPRSFTRTSSSLFAHMWRLSLQYIEDPDANPSDAFSNLLREDADFYLPIREAAPTRIRARGSDGPYHPTTIVTLPGIFSAIVLRAFTYRSKFFWDRRMVFHSWEDLDQEIMSVMDDHPELSLKSGYFTNFRSYGVPVMQRTIDKAKQSWLSLQERGWNDYCANYPKKSFLSTLRYFRPQRHESKIFPYLGALGGFALTCDLAYAGVCQRPTVDEMAECIVELDKGALSGLRLLGLVEVGTEETASRGRKVEAVKEALHSLVGQLKETLTETEQSAVGLTVGDNADWILLEHSLCKFSRALNKKALSM
;
A
#
# COMPACT_ATOMS: atom_id res chain seq x y z
N MET A 1 -31.25 40.82 -37.28
CA MET A 1 -31.72 40.88 -35.88
C MET A 1 -30.94 39.82 -35.12
N ALA A 2 -30.40 40.13 -33.94
CA ALA A 2 -29.99 39.06 -33.03
C ALA A 2 -31.27 38.37 -32.52
N LEU A 3 -31.32 37.05 -32.56
CA LEU A 3 -32.43 36.32 -31.96
C LEU A 3 -32.28 36.40 -30.44
N SER A 4 -33.34 36.81 -29.74
CA SER A 4 -33.31 36.91 -28.29
C SER A 4 -33.11 35.53 -27.65
N TYR A 5 -32.43 35.52 -26.50
CA TYR A 5 -32.41 34.35 -25.64
C TYR A 5 -33.83 33.93 -25.25
N GLY A 6 -34.08 32.63 -25.17
CA GLY A 6 -35.34 32.07 -24.68
C GLY A 6 -35.20 30.60 -24.32
N GLU A 7 -36.01 30.14 -23.37
CA GLU A 7 -35.94 28.77 -22.84
C GLU A 7 -37.35 28.23 -22.57
N HIS A 8 -37.53 26.92 -22.68
CA HIS A 8 -38.80 26.27 -22.38
C HIS A 8 -38.60 24.89 -21.74
N ASN A 9 -39.52 24.50 -20.87
CA ASN A 9 -39.46 23.20 -20.20
C ASN A 9 -39.94 22.10 -21.16
N LEU A 10 -39.16 21.02 -21.30
CA LEU A 10 -39.52 19.89 -22.15
C LEU A 10 -40.68 19.06 -21.57
N ASP A 11 -41.04 19.25 -20.30
CA ASP A 11 -42.17 18.62 -19.60
C ASP A 11 -42.09 17.07 -19.60
N LEU A 12 -40.87 16.52 -19.63
CA LEU A 12 -40.60 15.08 -19.80
C LEU A 12 -41.30 14.20 -18.76
N HIS A 13 -41.41 14.65 -17.49
CA HIS A 13 -42.11 13.93 -16.41
C HIS A 13 -43.65 13.86 -16.59
N ARG A 14 -44.21 14.59 -17.55
CA ARG A 14 -45.62 14.49 -17.97
C ARG A 14 -45.78 13.71 -19.28
N LYS A 15 -44.78 13.78 -20.16
CA LYS A 15 -44.79 13.18 -21.52
C LYS A 15 -44.24 11.75 -21.57
N THR A 16 -43.51 11.31 -20.54
CA THR A 16 -42.80 10.03 -20.48
C THR A 16 -42.90 9.42 -19.07
N HIS A 17 -42.40 8.19 -18.89
CA HIS A 17 -42.32 7.53 -17.59
C HIS A 17 -41.11 7.96 -16.71
N ARG A 18 -40.39 9.03 -17.09
CA ARG A 18 -39.20 9.57 -16.40
C ARG A 18 -39.40 9.79 -14.91
N ASP A 19 -38.54 9.19 -14.09
CA ASP A 19 -38.52 9.36 -12.62
C ASP A 19 -38.57 10.85 -12.23
N ARG A 20 -39.43 11.19 -11.27
CA ARG A 20 -39.69 12.56 -10.80
C ARG A 20 -38.58 13.12 -9.89
N GLN A 21 -37.63 12.29 -9.47
CA GLN A 21 -36.44 12.71 -8.71
C GLN A 21 -35.31 13.22 -9.62
N LEU A 22 -35.34 12.88 -10.91
CA LEU A 22 -34.43 13.47 -11.91
C LEU A 22 -34.79 14.96 -12.10
N PRO A 23 -33.81 15.84 -12.37
CA PRO A 23 -34.08 17.26 -12.59
C PRO A 23 -34.90 17.48 -13.88
N PRO A 24 -35.73 18.53 -13.93
CA PRO A 24 -36.42 18.93 -15.15
C PRO A 24 -35.43 19.48 -16.17
N ILE A 25 -35.56 19.06 -17.42
CA ILE A 25 -34.74 19.55 -18.54
C ILE A 25 -35.51 20.63 -19.30
N TRP A 26 -34.84 21.76 -19.49
CA TRP A 26 -35.26 22.86 -20.35
C TRP A 26 -34.44 22.83 -21.64
N GLU A 27 -35.02 23.23 -22.76
CA GLU A 27 -34.29 23.51 -24.00
C GLU A 27 -34.27 25.03 -24.25
N ALA A 28 -33.08 25.55 -24.53
CA ALA A 28 -32.80 26.97 -24.69
C ALA A 28 -32.26 27.30 -26.07
N PHE A 29 -32.71 28.44 -26.60
CA PHE A 29 -32.39 28.95 -27.92
C PHE A 29 -31.51 30.19 -27.78
N ASN A 30 -30.46 30.27 -28.60
CA ASN A 30 -29.49 31.38 -28.59
C ASN A 30 -28.80 31.56 -27.21
N HIS A 31 -28.47 30.46 -26.52
CA HIS A 31 -27.77 30.51 -25.24
C HIS A 31 -26.37 31.13 -25.42
N PRO A 32 -26.03 32.19 -24.66
CA PRO A 32 -24.84 33.00 -24.95
C PRO A 32 -23.51 32.27 -24.71
N LEU A 33 -23.51 31.18 -23.93
CA LEU A 33 -22.34 30.34 -23.70
C LEU A 33 -22.23 29.15 -24.69
N HIS A 34 -23.15 29.00 -25.64
CA HIS A 34 -23.10 27.95 -26.66
C HIS A 34 -22.03 28.28 -27.73
N PRO A 35 -20.96 27.48 -27.88
CA PRO A 35 -19.89 27.78 -28.83
C PRO A 35 -20.33 27.63 -30.29
N THR A 36 -20.15 28.67 -31.10
CA THR A 36 -20.48 28.68 -32.54
C THR A 36 -19.67 27.67 -33.37
N SER A 37 -18.62 27.08 -32.81
CA SER A 37 -17.78 26.03 -33.39
C SER A 37 -18.38 24.61 -33.34
N ASN A 38 -19.42 24.38 -32.52
CA ASN A 38 -20.07 23.09 -32.32
C ASN A 38 -21.61 23.25 -32.31
N PRO A 39 -22.23 23.65 -33.44
CA PRO A 39 -23.63 24.09 -33.45
C PRO A 39 -24.62 22.93 -33.23
N GLY A 40 -25.42 23.04 -32.17
CA GLY A 40 -26.56 22.14 -31.90
C GLY A 40 -27.54 22.76 -30.91
N ARG A 41 -28.08 21.99 -29.96
CA ARG A 41 -29.07 22.46 -28.98
C ARG A 41 -28.43 22.77 -27.64
N THR A 42 -29.03 23.67 -26.87
CA THR A 42 -28.69 23.85 -25.46
C THR A 42 -29.78 23.28 -24.57
N PHE A 43 -29.41 22.34 -23.71
CA PHE A 43 -30.24 21.87 -22.60
C PHE A 43 -29.76 22.46 -21.28
N ILE A 44 -30.70 22.78 -20.39
CA ILE A 44 -30.41 23.29 -19.06
C ILE A 44 -31.13 22.41 -18.03
N ILE A 45 -30.40 21.93 -17.03
CA ILE A 45 -30.99 21.47 -15.77
C ILE A 45 -30.90 22.58 -14.72
N LYS A 46 -31.99 22.78 -13.99
CA LYS A 46 -32.06 23.73 -12.89
C LYS A 46 -31.96 22.96 -11.57
N LEU A 47 -31.01 23.34 -10.73
CA LEU A 47 -30.79 22.72 -9.42
C LEU A 47 -30.91 23.76 -8.30
N LYS A 48 -31.34 23.29 -7.12
CA LYS A 48 -31.34 24.04 -5.87
C LYS A 48 -30.20 23.52 -4.99
N PRO A 49 -29.00 24.12 -5.01
CA PRO A 49 -27.88 23.67 -4.20
C PRO A 49 -28.04 24.09 -2.74
N THR A 50 -28.87 23.35 -2.00
CA THR A 50 -28.85 23.33 -0.53
C THR A 50 -28.35 21.97 -0.06
N THR A 51 -27.78 21.89 1.14
CA THR A 51 -27.36 20.61 1.74
C THR A 51 -28.49 19.57 1.75
N ALA A 52 -29.73 19.95 2.05
CA ALA A 52 -30.85 19.01 2.09
C ALA A 52 -31.20 18.44 0.71
N SER A 53 -31.31 19.29 -0.31
CA SER A 53 -31.66 18.88 -1.67
C SER A 53 -30.52 18.16 -2.40
N MET A 54 -29.26 18.58 -2.20
CA MET A 54 -28.11 17.94 -2.83
C MET A 54 -27.79 16.59 -2.19
N SER A 55 -27.91 16.45 -0.86
CA SER A 55 -27.74 15.14 -0.20
C SER A 55 -28.84 14.16 -0.62
N ALA A 56 -30.10 14.61 -0.71
CA ALA A 56 -31.20 13.78 -1.20
C ALA A 56 -30.99 13.35 -2.67
N LEU A 57 -30.49 14.26 -3.52
CA LEU A 57 -30.18 13.95 -4.91
C LEU A 57 -28.96 13.02 -5.04
N ALA A 58 -27.96 13.12 -4.17
CA ALA A 58 -26.82 12.20 -4.09
C ALA A 58 -27.26 10.80 -3.60
N ASP A 59 -28.13 10.72 -2.59
CA ASP A 59 -28.69 9.46 -2.11
C ASP A 59 -29.60 8.80 -3.16
N PHE A 60 -30.27 9.56 -4.02
CA PHE A 60 -30.95 9.03 -5.21
C PHE A 60 -29.94 8.56 -6.26
N GLU A 61 -28.96 9.40 -6.59
CA GLU A 61 -27.89 9.11 -7.58
C GLU A 61 -27.14 7.81 -7.27
N THR A 62 -26.75 7.56 -6.01
CA THR A 62 -26.07 6.32 -5.62
C THR A 62 -26.87 5.05 -5.96
N LYS A 63 -28.20 5.12 -6.05
CA LYS A 63 -29.10 3.99 -6.34
C LYS A 63 -29.36 3.78 -7.83
N LEU A 64 -28.94 4.69 -8.70
CA LEU A 64 -29.19 4.58 -10.15
C LEU A 64 -28.31 3.50 -10.81
N GLU A 65 -28.92 2.66 -11.65
CA GLU A 65 -28.24 1.67 -12.50
C GLU A 65 -28.23 2.12 -13.98
N VAL A 66 -27.38 1.50 -14.81
CA VAL A 66 -27.39 1.71 -16.27
C VAL A 66 -28.71 1.16 -16.84
N PRO A 67 -29.51 1.97 -17.58
CA PRO A 67 -30.74 1.51 -18.22
C PRO A 67 -30.49 0.35 -19.20
N LYS A 68 -31.40 -0.63 -19.22
CA LYS A 68 -31.33 -1.83 -20.07
C LYS A 68 -32.36 -1.73 -21.19
N GLY A 69 -31.91 -1.70 -22.43
CA GLY A 69 -32.76 -1.59 -23.62
C GLY A 69 -32.07 -0.86 -24.76
N ARG A 70 -32.77 -0.69 -25.88
CA ARG A 70 -32.37 0.18 -27.00
C ARG A 70 -32.98 1.56 -26.85
N LYS A 71 -32.63 2.51 -27.74
CA LYS A 71 -33.17 3.88 -27.79
C LYS A 71 -34.68 4.03 -27.52
N GLN A 72 -35.50 3.15 -28.09
CA GLN A 72 -36.97 3.14 -27.91
C GLN A 72 -37.45 2.80 -26.49
N ASP A 73 -36.59 2.19 -25.67
CA ASP A 73 -36.88 1.71 -24.32
C ASP A 73 -36.36 2.69 -23.24
N LEU A 74 -35.76 3.83 -23.64
CA LEU A 74 -35.11 4.81 -22.74
C LEU A 74 -36.02 6.00 -22.41
N ASP A 75 -36.15 6.31 -21.12
CA ASP A 75 -36.99 7.40 -20.56
C ASP A 75 -36.25 8.77 -20.45
N ARG A 76 -35.14 8.92 -21.16
CA ARG A 76 -34.13 9.97 -20.93
C ARG A 76 -33.95 10.87 -22.15
N GLN A 77 -33.34 12.03 -21.95
CA GLN A 77 -33.04 12.94 -23.07
C GLN A 77 -31.76 12.49 -23.78
N GLU A 78 -31.82 12.34 -25.10
CA GLU A 78 -30.64 12.10 -25.94
C GLU A 78 -29.92 13.42 -26.24
N LEU A 79 -28.61 13.43 -26.00
CA LEU A 79 -27.66 14.41 -26.49
C LEU A 79 -27.00 13.86 -27.76
N VAL A 80 -27.14 14.57 -28.88
CA VAL A 80 -26.49 14.31 -30.16
C VAL A 80 -25.37 15.33 -30.42
N SER A 81 -24.64 15.20 -31.53
CA SER A 81 -23.58 16.16 -31.90
C SER A 81 -24.07 17.62 -31.87
N GLY A 82 -23.26 18.52 -31.33
CA GLY A 82 -23.60 19.92 -31.12
C GLY A 82 -24.43 20.19 -29.86
N ASP A 83 -24.92 19.17 -29.16
CA ASP A 83 -25.70 19.40 -27.93
C ASP A 83 -24.82 19.65 -26.71
N TYR A 84 -25.24 20.64 -25.92
CA TYR A 84 -24.66 20.99 -24.62
C TYR A 84 -25.68 20.78 -23.51
N LEU A 85 -25.21 20.32 -22.35
CA LEU A 85 -25.94 20.35 -21.09
C LEU A 85 -25.30 21.38 -20.16
N PHE A 86 -26.10 22.35 -19.72
CA PHE A 86 -25.73 23.35 -18.72
C PHE A 86 -26.49 23.14 -17.40
N GLY A 87 -25.90 23.60 -16.31
CA GLY A 87 -26.49 23.71 -14.98
C GLY A 87 -26.76 25.17 -14.62
N ARG A 88 -27.99 25.47 -14.18
CA ARG A 88 -28.36 26.75 -13.56
C ARG A 88 -28.67 26.56 -12.08
N ASN A 89 -28.07 27.39 -11.24
CA ASN A 89 -28.33 27.45 -9.80
C ASN A 89 -29.59 28.32 -9.58
N GLU A 90 -30.69 27.74 -9.08
CA GLU A 90 -31.95 28.47 -8.82
C GLU A 90 -31.87 29.53 -7.71
N PHE A 91 -30.77 29.59 -6.94
CA PHE A 91 -30.48 30.66 -5.98
C PHE A 91 -29.42 31.66 -6.49
N GLY A 92 -28.90 31.47 -7.71
CA GLY A 92 -28.01 32.41 -8.38
C GLY A 92 -28.76 33.52 -9.11
N SER A 93 -28.02 34.32 -9.90
CA SER A 93 -28.50 35.47 -10.70
C SER A 93 -29.65 35.18 -11.67
N GLN A 94 -29.83 33.91 -12.06
CA GLN A 94 -30.65 33.44 -13.19
C GLN A 94 -30.21 33.94 -14.57
N ASP A 95 -29.06 34.63 -14.67
CA ASP A 95 -28.48 35.05 -15.94
C ASP A 95 -27.90 33.83 -16.69
N PRO A 96 -28.24 33.58 -17.98
CA PRO A 96 -27.63 32.52 -18.76
C PRO A 96 -26.11 32.68 -18.98
N MET A 97 -25.53 33.86 -18.71
CA MET A 97 -24.07 34.06 -18.63
C MET A 97 -23.44 33.41 -17.38
N ASP A 98 -24.24 33.10 -16.35
CA ASP A 98 -23.78 32.44 -15.13
C ASP A 98 -23.90 30.91 -15.16
N ASP A 99 -24.51 30.34 -16.19
CA ASP A 99 -24.66 28.89 -16.33
C ASP A 99 -23.32 28.16 -16.49
N VAL A 100 -23.25 26.94 -15.94
CA VAL A 100 -22.05 26.09 -15.98
C VAL A 100 -22.27 24.95 -16.97
N VAL A 101 -21.32 24.72 -17.88
CA VAL A 101 -21.37 23.53 -18.75
C VAL A 101 -21.09 22.26 -17.93
N LEU A 102 -21.91 21.23 -18.09
CA LEU A 102 -21.82 19.95 -17.36
C LEU A 102 -21.43 18.79 -18.27
N ALA A 103 -21.85 18.85 -19.53
CA ALA A 103 -21.47 17.90 -20.57
C ALA A 103 -21.70 18.48 -21.97
N TRP A 104 -20.96 17.98 -22.97
CA TRP A 104 -21.24 18.26 -24.39
C TRP A 104 -20.79 17.14 -25.32
N VAL A 105 -21.45 17.02 -26.47
CA VAL A 105 -21.17 16.01 -27.51
C VAL A 105 -20.50 16.68 -28.71
N VAL A 106 -19.48 16.04 -29.27
CA VAL A 106 -18.78 16.48 -30.49
C VAL A 106 -18.78 15.31 -31.48
N GLY A 107 -19.53 15.43 -32.57
CA GLY A 107 -19.68 14.38 -33.57
C GLY A 107 -18.46 14.20 -34.48
N ARG A 108 -18.45 13.07 -35.19
CA ARG A 108 -17.36 12.67 -36.11
C ARG A 108 -17.15 13.63 -37.28
N GLU A 109 -18.18 14.40 -37.62
CA GLU A 109 -18.21 15.41 -38.70
C GLU A 109 -17.52 16.73 -38.33
N LEU A 110 -17.23 16.95 -37.05
CA LEU A 110 -16.41 18.07 -36.55
C LEU A 110 -14.94 17.69 -36.34
N GLN A 111 -14.59 16.44 -36.66
CA GLN A 111 -13.25 15.88 -36.67
C GLN A 111 -12.76 15.75 -38.13
N THR A 112 -11.47 15.95 -38.39
CA THR A 112 -10.99 15.92 -39.78
C THR A 112 -10.94 14.49 -40.34
N PRO A 113 -11.09 14.29 -41.66
CA PRO A 113 -10.96 12.96 -42.28
C PRO A 113 -9.60 12.29 -42.02
N GLU A 114 -8.55 13.05 -41.73
CA GLU A 114 -7.20 12.57 -41.43
C GLU A 114 -7.17 11.98 -40.02
N LYS A 115 -7.66 12.72 -39.02
CA LYS A 115 -7.79 12.23 -37.63
C LYS A 115 -8.69 10.99 -37.59
N CYS A 116 -9.84 11.04 -38.25
CA CYS A 116 -10.80 9.94 -38.35
C CYS A 116 -10.28 8.71 -39.12
N ARG A 117 -9.28 8.87 -40.00
CA ARG A 117 -8.57 7.74 -40.64
C ARG A 117 -7.44 7.21 -39.75
N TYR A 118 -6.64 8.08 -39.15
CA TYR A 118 -5.51 7.69 -38.30
C TYR A 118 -5.98 6.90 -37.08
N LEU A 119 -7.01 7.38 -36.35
CA LEU A 119 -7.56 6.64 -35.21
C LEU A 119 -8.15 5.29 -35.62
N ALA A 120 -8.80 5.19 -36.79
CA ALA A 120 -9.29 3.90 -37.30
C ALA A 120 -8.13 2.93 -37.61
N CYS A 121 -7.04 3.41 -38.23
CA CYS A 121 -5.85 2.59 -38.49
C CYS A 121 -5.17 2.14 -37.19
N SER A 122 -4.97 3.04 -36.22
CA SER A 122 -4.41 2.67 -34.90
C SER A 122 -5.32 1.74 -34.11
N THR A 123 -6.64 1.84 -34.27
CA THR A 123 -7.62 0.92 -33.67
C THR A 123 -7.50 -0.49 -34.26
N GLU A 124 -7.53 -0.64 -35.58
CA GLU A 124 -7.43 -1.95 -36.23
C GLU A 124 -6.03 -2.58 -36.00
N ASN A 125 -4.97 -1.75 -35.92
CA ASN A 125 -3.63 -2.17 -35.50
C ASN A 125 -3.62 -2.70 -34.04
N ALA A 126 -4.29 -2.02 -33.12
CA ALA A 126 -4.39 -2.43 -31.71
C ALA A 126 -5.26 -3.68 -31.50
N LEU A 127 -6.39 -3.80 -32.21
CA LEU A 127 -7.25 -4.98 -32.14
C LEU A 127 -6.62 -6.20 -32.86
N GLY A 128 -5.81 -5.97 -33.90
CA GLY A 128 -5.30 -7.02 -34.78
C GLY A 128 -6.31 -7.42 -35.86
N LEU A 129 -5.92 -8.32 -36.76
CA LEU A 129 -6.77 -8.76 -37.88
C LEU A 129 -8.05 -9.44 -37.38
N PRO A 130 -9.21 -9.26 -38.03
CA PRO A 130 -10.50 -9.84 -37.61
C PRO A 130 -10.45 -11.34 -37.28
N GLU A 131 -9.65 -12.09 -38.03
CA GLU A 131 -9.48 -13.55 -37.92
C GLU A 131 -8.63 -13.98 -36.71
N THR A 132 -7.86 -13.05 -36.14
CA THR A 132 -6.97 -13.29 -34.97
C THR A 132 -7.59 -12.90 -33.63
N ARG A 133 -8.75 -12.25 -33.64
CA ARG A 133 -9.42 -11.76 -32.43
C ARG A 133 -10.16 -12.90 -31.71
N THR A 134 -10.07 -12.94 -30.38
CA THR A 134 -10.82 -13.90 -29.55
C THR A 134 -11.60 -13.18 -28.45
N PHE A 135 -12.70 -13.77 -28.00
CA PHE A 135 -13.56 -13.18 -26.96
C PHE A 135 -12.77 -12.75 -25.72
N GLU A 136 -11.71 -13.50 -25.40
CA GLU A 136 -10.78 -13.29 -24.30
C GLU A 136 -9.65 -12.30 -24.60
N LYS A 137 -9.19 -12.15 -25.86
CA LYS A 137 -7.99 -11.37 -26.21
C LYS A 137 -7.99 -10.71 -27.61
N VAL A 138 -7.34 -9.56 -27.70
CA VAL A 138 -6.97 -8.86 -28.95
C VAL A 138 -5.46 -8.53 -28.99
N ARG A 139 -4.93 -8.13 -30.16
CA ARG A 139 -3.48 -8.02 -30.39
C ARG A 139 -2.73 -7.17 -29.35
N CYS A 140 -3.26 -6.01 -28.93
CA CYS A 140 -2.56 -5.16 -27.95
C CYS A 140 -2.43 -5.82 -26.58
N GLU A 141 -3.39 -6.65 -26.15
CA GLU A 141 -3.32 -7.39 -24.88
C GLU A 141 -2.35 -8.57 -24.94
N GLU A 142 -2.05 -9.07 -26.14
CA GLU A 142 -1.03 -10.10 -26.38
C GLU A 142 0.37 -9.51 -26.53
N VAL A 143 0.55 -8.55 -27.45
CA VAL A 143 1.85 -7.91 -27.75
C VAL A 143 2.34 -7.05 -26.59
N CYS A 144 1.47 -6.20 -26.02
CA CYS A 144 1.86 -5.29 -24.93
C CYS A 144 1.70 -5.91 -23.53
N GLN A 145 1.16 -7.14 -23.43
CA GLN A 145 0.96 -7.87 -22.17
C GLN A 145 0.30 -7.01 -21.08
N LEU A 146 -0.80 -6.33 -21.45
CA LEU A 146 -1.38 -5.25 -20.66
C LEU A 146 -1.89 -5.71 -19.29
N GLU A 147 -1.46 -5.00 -18.25
CA GLU A 147 -1.91 -5.15 -16.87
C GLU A 147 -3.05 -4.15 -16.59
N PRO A 148 -4.19 -4.60 -16.05
CA PRO A 148 -5.37 -3.75 -15.85
C PRO A 148 -5.19 -2.77 -14.68
N VAL A 149 -5.90 -1.65 -14.74
CA VAL A 149 -5.80 -0.55 -13.74
C VAL A 149 -6.00 -1.05 -12.31
N HIS A 150 -6.92 -2.01 -12.12
CA HIS A 150 -7.22 -2.66 -10.86
C HIS A 150 -7.41 -4.17 -11.06
N LYS A 151 -7.24 -4.95 -9.98
CA LYS A 151 -7.46 -6.42 -10.01
C LYS A 151 -8.87 -6.82 -10.45
N ASP A 152 -9.86 -5.98 -10.14
CA ASP A 152 -11.28 -6.15 -10.51
C ASP A 152 -11.69 -5.23 -11.67
N GLY A 153 -10.72 -4.62 -12.36
CA GLY A 153 -10.93 -3.62 -13.42
C GLY A 153 -11.20 -4.20 -14.82
N GLY A 154 -11.25 -5.52 -14.98
CA GLY A 154 -11.48 -6.16 -16.28
C GLY A 154 -10.43 -5.77 -17.33
N ARG A 155 -10.89 -5.55 -18.57
CA ARG A 155 -10.09 -5.15 -19.75
C ARG A 155 -9.98 -3.62 -19.88
N CYS A 156 -9.62 -2.97 -18.77
CA CYS A 156 -9.42 -1.52 -18.67
C CYS A 156 -7.97 -1.24 -18.29
N TYR A 157 -7.26 -0.48 -19.12
CA TYR A 157 -5.79 -0.39 -19.11
C TYR A 157 -5.30 1.07 -19.17
N SER A 158 -4.52 1.52 -18.18
CA SER A 158 -3.74 2.76 -18.32
C SER A 158 -2.66 2.53 -19.38
N ILE A 159 -2.68 3.33 -20.45
CA ILE A 159 -1.73 3.20 -21.58
C ILE A 159 -0.76 4.37 -21.72
N ALA A 160 -0.97 5.44 -20.95
CA ALA A 160 -0.03 6.55 -20.84
C ALA A 160 0.58 6.64 -19.42
N THR A 161 -0.02 7.42 -18.53
CA THR A 161 0.47 7.69 -17.16
C THR A 161 -0.39 6.97 -16.10
N SER A 162 0.06 7.01 -14.85
CA SER A 162 -0.63 6.43 -13.70
C SER A 162 -0.31 7.19 -12.41
N PHE A 163 -1.14 7.00 -11.36
CA PHE A 163 -0.97 7.67 -10.07
C PHE A 163 -0.97 6.70 -8.88
N GLU A 164 0.13 6.62 -8.15
CA GLU A 164 0.31 5.77 -6.97
C GLU A 164 -0.27 6.45 -5.71
N GLN A 165 -1.53 6.16 -5.38
CA GLN A 165 -2.24 6.79 -4.26
C GLN A 165 -1.52 6.72 -2.91
N GLN A 166 -0.81 5.62 -2.61
CA GLN A 166 -0.11 5.44 -1.34
C GLN A 166 1.15 6.32 -1.20
N ARG A 167 1.76 6.73 -2.31
CA ARG A 167 2.96 7.59 -2.32
C ARG A 167 2.71 9.02 -2.83
N SER A 168 1.49 9.32 -3.30
CA SER A 168 1.17 10.56 -4.05
C SER A 168 2.17 10.81 -5.20
N ALA A 169 2.50 9.74 -5.94
CA ALA A 169 3.44 9.77 -7.04
C ALA A 169 2.73 9.68 -8.40
N PHE A 170 3.07 10.56 -9.33
CA PHE A 170 2.61 10.56 -10.71
C PHE A 170 3.75 10.10 -11.63
N GLU A 171 3.50 9.07 -12.45
CA GLU A 171 4.55 8.41 -13.24
C GLU A 171 4.01 7.80 -14.55
N PRO A 172 4.88 7.51 -15.54
CA PRO A 172 4.53 6.70 -16.71
C PRO A 172 3.98 5.33 -16.27
N ALA A 173 2.92 4.83 -16.92
CA ALA A 173 2.27 3.59 -16.51
C ALA A 173 3.20 2.37 -16.67
N ALA A 174 2.98 1.33 -15.86
CA ALA A 174 3.74 0.08 -15.95
C ALA A 174 3.64 -0.58 -17.35
N ASN A 175 2.52 -0.37 -18.05
CA ASN A 175 2.25 -0.91 -19.39
C ASN A 175 3.16 -0.37 -20.50
N ILE A 176 3.93 0.70 -20.28
CA ILE A 176 4.88 1.26 -21.25
C ILE A 176 6.34 1.13 -20.79
N LYS A 177 6.64 0.30 -19.77
CA LYS A 177 7.99 0.19 -19.23
C LYS A 177 8.98 -0.40 -20.24
N SER A 178 9.95 0.42 -20.64
CA SER A 178 10.93 0.13 -21.71
C SER A 178 11.76 -1.15 -21.49
N THR A 179 11.99 -1.58 -20.25
CA THR A 179 12.78 -2.78 -19.93
C THR A 179 11.97 -4.08 -19.84
N VAL A 180 10.63 -4.00 -19.97
CA VAL A 180 9.71 -5.13 -19.78
C VAL A 180 8.79 -5.35 -20.99
N ARG A 181 8.59 -4.32 -21.81
CA ARG A 181 7.81 -4.35 -23.06
C ARG A 181 8.75 -4.25 -24.27
N SER A 182 8.34 -4.80 -25.41
CA SER A 182 9.09 -4.65 -26.66
C SER A 182 8.92 -3.26 -27.27
N ASP A 183 9.84 -2.86 -28.16
CA ASP A 183 9.71 -1.61 -28.91
C ASP A 183 8.40 -1.57 -29.72
N GLU A 184 7.96 -2.72 -30.27
CA GLU A 184 6.66 -2.87 -30.93
C GLU A 184 5.50 -2.55 -29.98
N ALA A 185 5.55 -3.06 -28.74
CA ALA A 185 4.51 -2.83 -27.74
C ALA A 185 4.45 -1.37 -27.29
N VAL A 186 5.61 -0.73 -27.06
CA VAL A 186 5.68 0.71 -26.72
C VAL A 186 5.20 1.55 -27.90
N LYS A 187 5.62 1.23 -29.13
CA LYS A 187 5.17 1.93 -30.33
C LYS A 187 3.66 1.81 -30.54
N LEU A 188 3.08 0.62 -30.37
CA LEU A 188 1.63 0.40 -30.50
C LEU A 188 0.84 1.33 -29.57
N LEU A 189 1.28 1.48 -28.31
CA LEU A 189 0.64 2.38 -27.34
C LEU A 189 0.90 3.86 -27.65
N LYS A 190 2.08 4.24 -28.15
CA LYS A 190 2.35 5.61 -28.65
C LYS A 190 1.46 5.95 -29.86
N ASP A 191 1.39 5.08 -30.86
CA ASP A 191 0.60 5.25 -32.09
C ASP A 191 -0.91 5.40 -31.78
N LEU A 192 -1.41 4.67 -30.78
CA LEU A 192 -2.81 4.77 -30.33
C LEU A 192 -3.05 6.09 -29.58
N SER A 193 -2.12 6.48 -28.70
CA SER A 193 -2.17 7.74 -27.95
C SER A 193 -2.11 8.97 -28.86
N ALA A 194 -1.21 8.94 -29.85
CA ALA A 194 -1.02 10.01 -30.83
C ALA A 194 -2.16 10.11 -31.86
N ALA A 195 -2.91 9.03 -32.08
CA ALA A 195 -4.10 9.08 -32.93
C ALA A 195 -5.33 9.65 -32.21
N VAL A 196 -5.49 9.37 -30.90
CA VAL A 196 -6.67 9.84 -30.15
C VAL A 196 -6.51 11.24 -29.57
N MET A 197 -5.34 11.62 -29.06
CA MET A 197 -5.20 12.90 -28.34
C MET A 197 -5.51 14.14 -29.21
N PRO A 198 -5.13 14.21 -30.51
CA PRO A 198 -5.56 15.30 -31.38
C PRO A 198 -7.07 15.39 -31.59
N MET A 199 -7.82 14.30 -31.36
CA MET A 199 -9.29 14.30 -31.37
C MET A 199 -9.85 14.72 -30.01
N ALA A 200 -9.28 14.24 -28.90
CA ALA A 200 -9.66 14.65 -27.54
C ALA A 200 -9.48 16.16 -27.32
N MET A 201 -8.35 16.72 -27.76
CA MET A 201 -8.13 18.17 -27.74
C MET A 201 -9.12 18.92 -28.63
N ARG A 202 -9.46 18.39 -29.81
CA ARG A 202 -10.51 18.99 -30.66
C ARG A 202 -11.90 18.94 -30.01
N ASN A 203 -12.16 17.98 -29.12
CA ASN A 203 -13.40 17.94 -28.33
C ASN A 203 -13.38 19.00 -27.22
N MET A 204 -12.20 19.29 -26.64
CA MET A 204 -12.00 20.25 -25.55
C MET A 204 -11.95 21.72 -26.05
N GLU A 205 -11.47 21.94 -27.28
CA GLU A 205 -11.62 23.20 -28.04
C GLU A 205 -13.08 23.62 -28.26
N MET A 206 -14.05 22.74 -27.95
CA MET A 206 -15.48 23.02 -27.97
C MET A 206 -16.07 23.33 -26.57
N ALA A 207 -15.26 23.47 -25.53
CA ALA A 207 -15.74 24.02 -24.26
C ALA A 207 -15.99 25.55 -24.38
N PRO A 208 -16.80 26.19 -23.51
CA PRO A 208 -16.87 27.65 -23.42
C PRO A 208 -15.48 28.27 -23.18
N ALA A 209 -15.20 29.43 -23.78
CA ALA A 209 -13.84 30.00 -23.81
C ALA A 209 -13.18 30.12 -22.42
N HIS A 210 -13.93 30.59 -21.42
CA HIS A 210 -13.42 30.72 -20.04
C HIS A 210 -12.98 29.37 -19.43
N VAL A 211 -13.64 28.26 -19.78
CA VAL A 211 -13.26 26.91 -19.35
C VAL A 211 -11.94 26.51 -19.99
N GLN A 212 -11.76 26.80 -21.28
CA GLN A 212 -10.50 26.54 -21.99
C GLN A 212 -9.34 27.34 -21.39
N GLU A 213 -9.54 28.64 -21.12
CA GLU A 213 -8.53 29.52 -20.54
C GLU A 213 -8.10 29.08 -19.13
N ILE A 214 -9.06 28.78 -18.25
CA ILE A 214 -8.78 28.34 -16.87
C ILE A 214 -8.05 26.99 -16.88
N ILE A 215 -8.53 26.01 -17.65
CA ILE A 215 -7.92 24.67 -17.71
C ILE A 215 -6.55 24.70 -18.36
N LYS A 216 -6.38 25.42 -19.48
CA LYS A 216 -5.07 25.58 -20.14
C LYS A 216 -4.06 26.21 -19.18
N ARG A 217 -4.42 27.31 -18.51
CA ARG A 217 -3.53 27.97 -17.55
C ARG A 217 -3.20 27.04 -16.38
N ARG A 218 -4.16 26.23 -15.90
CA ARG A 218 -3.94 25.24 -14.83
C ARG A 218 -2.97 24.12 -15.27
N PHE A 219 -3.10 23.61 -16.49
CA PHE A 219 -2.20 22.60 -17.04
C PHE A 219 -0.77 23.13 -17.25
N GLU A 220 -0.64 24.36 -17.74
CA GLU A 220 0.65 25.02 -18.00
C GLU A 220 1.36 25.46 -16.70
N TYR A 221 0.61 25.91 -15.69
CA TYR A 221 1.12 26.22 -14.35
C TYR A 221 1.63 24.98 -13.58
N LEU A 222 1.03 23.81 -13.83
CA LEU A 222 1.40 22.55 -13.16
C LEU A 222 2.42 21.71 -13.94
N GLU A 223 2.96 22.25 -15.05
CA GLU A 223 3.96 21.60 -15.91
C GLU A 223 3.58 20.15 -16.25
N LEU A 224 2.32 19.92 -16.64
CA LEU A 224 1.81 18.57 -16.90
C LEU A 224 2.32 18.04 -18.26
N PRO A 225 2.64 16.73 -18.35
CA PRO A 225 3.20 16.14 -19.57
C PRO A 225 2.16 16.11 -20.69
N ARG A 226 2.53 16.67 -21.84
CA ARG A 226 1.70 16.78 -23.05
C ARG A 226 1.62 15.44 -23.80
N ILE A 227 1.03 14.43 -23.16
CA ILE A 227 0.99 13.05 -23.69
C ILE A 227 0.29 12.96 -25.04
N GLY A 228 0.80 12.12 -25.94
CA GLY A 228 0.27 11.80 -27.27
C GLY A 228 0.39 12.90 -28.32
N PHE A 229 0.32 14.18 -27.94
CA PHE A 229 0.24 15.30 -28.89
C PHE A 229 0.64 16.61 -28.23
N HIS A 230 1.56 17.36 -28.84
CA HIS A 230 2.05 18.65 -28.36
C HIS A 230 0.93 19.68 -28.05
N GLY A 231 -0.14 19.69 -28.85
CA GLY A 231 -1.31 20.53 -28.60
C GLY A 231 -2.17 20.11 -27.38
N ASN A 232 -1.77 19.08 -26.62
CA ASN A 232 -2.44 18.66 -25.41
C ASN A 232 -2.19 19.63 -24.26
N TRP A 233 -3.23 20.36 -23.86
CA TRP A 233 -3.27 21.24 -22.68
C TRP A 233 -4.33 20.84 -21.67
N ALA A 234 -4.91 19.63 -21.78
CA ALA A 234 -6.08 19.23 -21.00
C ALA A 234 -6.04 17.81 -20.39
N TYR A 235 -5.21 16.89 -20.89
CA TYR A 235 -5.33 15.48 -20.55
C TYR A 235 -3.98 14.85 -20.17
N PRO A 236 -3.63 14.83 -18.86
CA PRO A 236 -2.39 14.21 -18.40
C PRO A 236 -2.44 12.66 -18.36
N VAL A 237 -3.63 12.04 -18.50
CA VAL A 237 -3.85 10.58 -18.46
C VAL A 237 -4.67 10.09 -19.65
N LEU A 238 -4.40 8.85 -20.09
CA LEU A 238 -5.16 8.12 -21.09
C LEU A 238 -5.31 6.64 -20.69
N GLN A 239 -6.55 6.16 -20.71
CA GLN A 239 -6.96 4.78 -20.47
C GLN A 239 -7.63 4.19 -21.72
N CYS A 240 -7.39 2.90 -21.98
CA CYS A 240 -8.02 2.12 -23.04
C CYS A 240 -8.88 1.01 -22.43
N ASN A 241 -10.17 0.98 -22.80
CA ASN A 241 -11.14 -0.01 -22.38
C ASN A 241 -11.56 -0.84 -23.60
N ILE A 242 -11.51 -2.17 -23.48
CA ILE A 242 -11.77 -3.11 -24.56
C ILE A 242 -12.85 -4.10 -24.11
N ALA A 243 -13.87 -4.34 -24.93
CA ALA A 243 -14.88 -5.36 -24.68
C ALA A 243 -15.32 -6.04 -25.98
N ALA A 244 -15.30 -7.37 -26.01
CA ALA A 244 -16.01 -8.13 -27.04
C ALA A 244 -17.52 -7.91 -26.92
N VAL A 245 -18.25 -7.91 -28.05
CA VAL A 245 -19.69 -7.69 -28.03
C VAL A 245 -20.42 -8.93 -27.47
N GLU A 246 -21.21 -8.73 -26.41
CA GLU A 246 -22.06 -9.77 -25.81
C GLU A 246 -23.55 -9.58 -26.17
N ALA A 247 -24.28 -10.70 -26.25
CA ALA A 247 -25.72 -10.69 -26.44
C ALA A 247 -26.44 -10.08 -25.22
N GLY A 248 -26.91 -8.85 -25.37
CA GLY A 248 -27.64 -8.10 -24.34
C GLY A 248 -27.00 -6.80 -23.87
N GLY A 249 -25.81 -6.43 -24.38
CA GLY A 249 -25.19 -5.13 -24.11
C GLY A 249 -24.67 -4.93 -22.67
N ASP A 250 -24.40 -6.02 -21.94
CA ASP A 250 -23.78 -5.99 -20.61
C ASP A 250 -22.26 -5.96 -20.72
N LEU A 251 -21.60 -4.96 -20.12
CA LEU A 251 -20.14 -4.78 -20.12
C LEU A 251 -19.48 -5.28 -18.83
N SER A 252 -20.25 -5.63 -17.79
CA SER A 252 -19.74 -5.90 -16.44
C SER A 252 -18.77 -7.08 -16.35
N LYS A 253 -18.92 -8.10 -17.22
CA LYS A 253 -18.01 -9.26 -17.30
C LYS A 253 -16.66 -8.91 -17.92
N GLN A 254 -16.68 -8.04 -18.94
CA GLN A 254 -15.49 -7.66 -19.72
C GLN A 254 -14.70 -6.54 -19.01
N MET A 255 -15.39 -5.56 -18.43
CA MET A 255 -14.81 -4.33 -17.86
C MET A 255 -14.91 -4.22 -16.34
N GLY A 256 -15.46 -5.23 -15.65
CA GLY A 256 -15.59 -5.25 -14.20
C GLY A 256 -16.40 -4.06 -13.69
N PHE A 257 -15.83 -3.34 -12.71
CA PHE A 257 -16.40 -2.10 -12.15
C PHE A 257 -16.80 -1.06 -13.23
N PHE A 258 -15.92 -0.83 -14.21
CA PHE A 258 -16.13 0.15 -15.29
C PHE A 258 -17.23 -0.25 -16.28
N GLY A 259 -17.70 -1.50 -16.24
CA GLY A 259 -18.83 -1.99 -17.04
C GLY A 259 -20.21 -1.75 -16.39
N GLY A 260 -20.27 -1.12 -15.21
CA GLY A 260 -21.50 -0.82 -14.48
C GLY A 260 -21.76 0.69 -14.26
N ALA A 261 -22.71 1.01 -13.38
CA ALA A 261 -22.97 2.39 -12.96
C ALA A 261 -22.03 2.81 -11.82
N HIS A 262 -21.10 3.73 -12.08
CA HIS A 262 -20.01 4.08 -11.17
C HIS A 262 -19.76 5.60 -11.05
N PHE A 263 -18.86 5.97 -10.14
CA PHE A 263 -18.32 7.31 -9.96
C PHE A 263 -16.79 7.20 -10.00
N ASP A 264 -16.12 8.08 -10.73
CA ASP A 264 -14.67 8.20 -10.65
C ASP A 264 -14.30 9.16 -9.53
N GLU A 265 -14.20 8.66 -8.29
CA GLU A 265 -13.86 9.46 -7.10
C GLU A 265 -12.45 10.07 -7.16
N GLY A 266 -11.61 9.64 -8.11
CA GLY A 266 -10.26 10.15 -8.34
C GLY A 266 -10.16 11.30 -9.33
N ASP A 267 -11.21 11.59 -10.11
CA ASP A 267 -11.23 12.66 -11.11
C ASP A 267 -11.47 14.04 -10.47
N ASP A 268 -11.00 15.10 -11.14
CA ASP A 268 -11.28 16.46 -10.72
C ASP A 268 -12.73 16.88 -11.04
N PRO A 269 -13.49 17.43 -10.07
CA PRO A 269 -14.91 17.74 -10.27
C PRO A 269 -15.18 18.95 -11.16
N CYS A 270 -14.17 19.67 -11.64
CA CYS A 270 -14.33 20.88 -12.45
C CYS A 270 -13.64 20.78 -13.81
N TRP A 271 -12.83 19.74 -14.01
CA TRP A 271 -12.14 19.45 -15.26
C TRP A 271 -12.78 18.23 -15.92
N PHE A 272 -13.10 18.33 -17.21
CA PHE A 272 -13.91 17.33 -17.91
C PHE A 272 -13.10 16.10 -18.33
N THR A 273 -13.70 14.92 -18.19
CA THR A 273 -13.24 13.66 -18.76
C THR A 273 -13.81 13.51 -20.18
N ASN A 274 -12.94 13.21 -21.15
CA ASN A 274 -13.31 12.98 -22.54
C ASN A 274 -13.32 11.48 -22.87
N MET A 275 -14.45 11.01 -23.39
CA MET A 275 -14.60 9.66 -23.93
C MET A 275 -14.72 9.72 -25.46
N ILE A 276 -13.83 9.01 -26.16
CA ILE A 276 -13.92 8.74 -27.60
C ILE A 276 -14.12 7.24 -27.80
N THR A 277 -14.99 6.83 -28.71
CA THR A 277 -15.09 5.43 -29.11
C THR A 277 -14.55 5.20 -30.52
N SER A 278 -13.87 4.08 -30.72
CA SER A 278 -13.37 3.64 -32.01
C SER A 278 -13.45 2.12 -32.04
N SER A 279 -14.62 1.61 -32.42
CA SER A 279 -15.05 0.22 -32.21
C SER A 279 -15.22 -0.50 -33.54
N SER A 280 -14.76 -1.75 -33.61
CA SER A 280 -14.89 -2.58 -34.81
C SER A 280 -16.21 -3.33 -34.71
N LEU A 281 -17.26 -2.83 -35.39
CA LEU A 281 -18.65 -3.30 -35.30
C LEU A 281 -19.24 -3.42 -36.72
N PRO A 282 -20.14 -4.38 -37.00
CA PRO A 282 -20.93 -4.39 -38.22
C PRO A 282 -21.88 -3.19 -38.33
N ASP A 283 -22.18 -2.74 -39.56
CA ASP A 283 -22.94 -1.50 -39.82
C ASP A 283 -24.40 -1.51 -39.33
N ASP A 284 -24.98 -2.70 -39.11
CA ASP A 284 -26.35 -2.92 -38.65
C ASP A 284 -26.48 -3.03 -37.11
N TYR A 285 -25.36 -2.93 -36.37
CA TYR A 285 -25.35 -3.03 -34.92
C TYR A 285 -25.74 -1.69 -34.29
N ASP A 286 -26.65 -1.74 -33.33
CA ASP A 286 -26.89 -0.61 -32.43
C ASP A 286 -25.63 -0.44 -31.56
N PRO A 287 -24.94 0.71 -31.59
CA PRO A 287 -23.68 0.89 -30.87
C PRO A 287 -23.87 0.88 -29.33
N GLY A 288 -25.08 1.06 -28.82
CA GLY A 288 -25.31 1.31 -27.41
C GLY A 288 -25.04 2.76 -27.00
N TYR A 289 -25.17 3.00 -25.71
CA TYR A 289 -25.42 4.32 -25.13
C TYR A 289 -24.61 4.53 -23.84
N PHE A 290 -24.22 5.78 -23.57
CA PHE A 290 -23.56 6.18 -22.32
C PHE A 290 -24.39 7.26 -21.61
N PHE A 291 -24.52 7.13 -20.29
CA PHE A 291 -25.51 7.83 -19.50
C PHE A 291 -24.87 8.70 -18.41
N LEU A 292 -25.36 9.93 -18.23
CA LEU A 292 -25.16 10.70 -17.00
C LEU A 292 -26.44 10.58 -16.17
N LEU A 293 -26.40 9.67 -15.18
CA LEU A 293 -27.60 9.04 -14.65
C LEU A 293 -28.47 10.03 -13.86
N VAL A 294 -27.87 10.87 -13.02
CA VAL A 294 -28.59 11.84 -12.19
C VAL A 294 -29.17 13.00 -12.99
N TYR A 295 -28.51 13.42 -14.07
CA TYR A 295 -29.02 14.46 -14.97
C TYR A 295 -30.15 13.94 -15.87
N GLY A 296 -30.24 12.62 -16.05
CA GLY A 296 -31.26 12.01 -16.88
C GLY A 296 -31.04 12.24 -18.38
N VAL A 297 -29.77 12.27 -18.80
CA VAL A 297 -29.34 12.38 -20.19
C VAL A 297 -28.50 11.18 -20.62
N TYR A 298 -28.42 10.93 -21.91
CA TYR A 298 -27.51 9.95 -22.51
C TYR A 298 -27.02 10.42 -23.88
N THR A 299 -25.97 9.78 -24.40
CA THR A 299 -25.54 9.94 -25.78
C THR A 299 -25.28 8.57 -26.44
N CYS A 300 -25.33 8.53 -27.77
CA CYS A 300 -25.08 7.34 -28.57
C CYS A 300 -23.57 7.12 -28.75
N LEU A 301 -23.07 5.91 -28.48
CA LEU A 301 -21.64 5.57 -28.52
C LEU A 301 -21.13 5.34 -29.97
N SER A 302 -21.33 6.35 -30.80
CA SER A 302 -20.93 6.39 -32.21
C SER A 302 -19.41 6.54 -32.36
N ASN A 303 -18.86 5.85 -33.37
CA ASN A 303 -17.42 5.83 -33.62
C ASN A 303 -16.90 7.20 -34.08
N ARG A 304 -15.76 7.61 -33.49
CA ARG A 304 -14.96 8.80 -33.83
C ARG A 304 -15.63 10.14 -33.52
N GLY A 305 -16.76 10.14 -32.80
CA GLY A 305 -17.18 11.27 -31.99
C GLY A 305 -16.57 11.23 -30.59
N GLY A 306 -16.79 12.29 -29.81
CA GLY A 306 -16.38 12.40 -28.41
C GLY A 306 -17.49 12.95 -27.50
N PHE A 307 -17.46 12.57 -26.23
CA PHE A 307 -18.34 13.07 -25.19
C PHE A 307 -17.51 13.59 -24.01
N ASN A 308 -17.80 14.80 -23.55
CA ASN A 308 -17.17 15.43 -22.38
C ASN A 308 -18.16 15.49 -21.22
N PHE A 309 -17.72 15.13 -20.02
CA PHE A 309 -18.53 15.09 -18.80
C PHE A 309 -17.65 15.12 -17.54
N HIS A 310 -18.24 15.33 -16.37
CA HIS A 310 -17.54 15.21 -15.08
C HIS A 310 -17.52 13.74 -14.59
N GLY A 311 -16.33 13.15 -14.38
CA GLY A 311 -16.19 11.77 -13.92
C GLY A 311 -16.81 11.48 -12.54
N ASN A 312 -16.91 12.51 -11.68
CA ASN A 312 -17.51 12.40 -10.35
C ASN A 312 -19.06 12.40 -10.34
N VAL A 313 -19.72 12.52 -11.49
CA VAL A 313 -21.17 12.30 -11.66
C VAL A 313 -21.41 10.82 -11.94
N LYS A 314 -22.47 10.22 -11.39
CA LYS A 314 -22.72 8.79 -11.62
C LYS A 314 -23.06 8.52 -13.07
N HIS A 315 -22.26 7.66 -13.69
CA HIS A 315 -22.33 7.40 -15.11
C HIS A 315 -22.13 5.91 -15.42
N GLY A 316 -22.29 5.52 -16.68
CA GLY A 316 -22.03 4.17 -17.14
C GLY A 316 -22.41 3.97 -18.60
N GLY A 317 -21.84 2.94 -19.21
CA GLY A 317 -22.09 2.56 -20.62
C GLY A 317 -22.89 1.27 -20.75
N SER A 318 -23.60 1.16 -21.87
CA SER A 318 -24.12 -0.11 -22.39
C SER A 318 -23.25 -0.56 -23.57
N GLY A 319 -23.09 -1.88 -23.70
CA GLY A 319 -22.39 -2.49 -24.84
C GLY A 319 -23.25 -2.45 -26.12
N PRO A 320 -22.65 -2.67 -27.30
CA PRO A 320 -23.39 -2.76 -28.56
C PRO A 320 -24.43 -3.87 -28.56
N PHE A 321 -25.57 -3.64 -29.21
CA PHE A 321 -26.66 -4.61 -29.31
C PHE A 321 -26.76 -5.19 -30.74
N PRO A 322 -26.38 -6.47 -30.97
CA PRO A 322 -26.54 -7.14 -32.26
C PRO A 322 -28.01 -7.23 -32.68
N PRO A 323 -28.34 -7.54 -33.95
CA PRO A 323 -29.72 -7.82 -34.37
C PRO A 323 -30.43 -8.86 -33.49
N ARG A 324 -31.77 -8.78 -33.40
CA ARG A 324 -32.56 -9.60 -32.46
C ARG A 324 -32.47 -11.09 -32.80
N GLY A 325 -31.74 -11.84 -31.97
CA GLY A 325 -31.59 -13.29 -32.09
C GLY A 325 -30.24 -13.74 -32.67
N GLU A 326 -29.41 -12.79 -33.12
CA GLU A 326 -28.09 -13.09 -33.69
C GLU A 326 -27.00 -13.20 -32.63
N LYS A 327 -25.94 -13.95 -32.97
CA LYS A 327 -24.73 -14.06 -32.16
C LYS A 327 -23.67 -13.10 -32.73
N PRO A 328 -23.06 -12.22 -31.91
CA PRO A 328 -21.93 -11.40 -32.35
C PRO A 328 -20.80 -12.25 -32.96
N PRO A 329 -20.18 -11.81 -34.07
CA PRO A 329 -18.97 -12.44 -34.57
C PRO A 329 -17.81 -12.18 -33.59
N ALA A 330 -16.88 -13.13 -33.47
CA ALA A 330 -15.72 -13.01 -32.58
C ALA A 330 -14.79 -11.82 -32.91
N SER A 331 -14.96 -11.19 -34.08
CA SER A 331 -14.23 -10.01 -34.52
C SER A 331 -14.82 -8.67 -34.06
N ALA A 332 -16.00 -8.65 -33.43
CA ALA A 332 -16.71 -7.43 -33.03
C ALA A 332 -16.33 -6.95 -31.61
N TYR A 333 -15.83 -5.71 -31.50
CA TYR A 333 -15.38 -5.11 -30.24
C TYR A 333 -15.82 -3.67 -30.08
N ARG A 334 -16.26 -3.34 -28.86
CA ARG A 334 -16.24 -2.00 -28.31
C ARG A 334 -14.80 -1.70 -27.86
N LEU A 335 -14.19 -0.68 -28.44
CA LEU A 335 -12.96 -0.06 -27.91
C LEU A 335 -13.26 1.41 -27.64
N THR A 336 -12.92 1.83 -26.43
CA THR A 336 -13.20 3.15 -25.86
C THR A 336 -11.92 3.70 -25.25
N LEU A 337 -11.61 4.95 -25.58
CA LEU A 337 -10.42 5.67 -25.11
C LEU A 337 -10.90 6.81 -24.22
N ILE A 338 -10.36 6.88 -23.00
CA ILE A 338 -10.79 7.81 -21.96
C ILE A 338 -9.59 8.67 -21.56
N SER A 339 -9.68 9.95 -21.84
CA SER A 339 -8.70 10.98 -21.48
C SER A 339 -9.26 11.79 -20.33
N TYR A 340 -8.55 11.82 -19.18
CA TYR A 340 -9.12 12.34 -17.95
C TYR A 340 -8.12 13.09 -17.04
N PRO A 341 -8.60 13.94 -16.12
CA PRO A 341 -7.80 14.73 -15.19
C PRO A 341 -7.96 14.22 -13.74
N PRO A 342 -7.02 13.42 -13.19
CA PRO A 342 -7.12 13.01 -11.80
C PRO A 342 -6.96 14.20 -10.87
N GLU A 343 -7.89 14.40 -9.92
CA GLU A 343 -7.89 15.50 -8.94
C GLU A 343 -6.53 15.63 -8.26
N ARG A 344 -5.90 14.51 -7.94
CA ARG A 344 -4.59 14.48 -7.26
C ARG A 344 -3.42 14.89 -8.14
N VAL A 345 -3.55 14.82 -9.46
CA VAL A 345 -2.53 15.28 -10.43
C VAL A 345 -2.70 16.77 -10.73
N VAL A 346 -3.94 17.26 -10.78
CA VAL A 346 -4.26 18.67 -11.12
C VAL A 346 -4.41 19.60 -9.89
N ASP A 347 -4.21 19.07 -8.68
CA ASP A 347 -4.15 19.82 -7.43
C ASP A 347 -2.71 19.84 -6.86
N PRO A 348 -2.04 21.01 -6.83
CA PRO A 348 -0.65 21.13 -6.36
C PRO A 348 -0.48 20.85 -4.86
N THR A 349 -1.57 20.76 -4.09
CA THR A 349 -1.53 20.37 -2.66
C THR A 349 -1.58 18.85 -2.47
N LYS A 350 -1.96 18.07 -3.51
CA LYS A 350 -2.21 16.62 -3.44
C LYS A 350 -1.18 15.77 -4.20
N THR A 351 -0.64 16.25 -5.31
CA THR A 351 0.59 15.67 -5.89
C THR A 351 1.76 15.97 -4.97
N ARG A 352 2.60 14.96 -4.72
CA ARG A 352 3.85 15.15 -3.95
C ARG A 352 5.08 14.92 -4.79
N HIS A 353 5.01 14.02 -5.78
CA HIS A 353 6.16 13.61 -6.58
C HIS A 353 5.76 13.35 -8.04
N GLN A 354 6.32 14.10 -8.99
CA GLN A 354 6.45 13.61 -10.37
C GLN A 354 7.70 12.71 -10.44
N VAL A 355 7.61 11.54 -11.08
CA VAL A 355 8.72 10.56 -11.13
C VAL A 355 9.59 10.80 -12.36
N LEU A 356 10.46 11.81 -12.27
CA LEU A 356 11.33 12.25 -13.36
C LEU A 356 12.44 11.23 -13.69
N ALA A 357 13.18 10.80 -12.67
CA ALA A 357 14.24 9.80 -12.73
C ALA A 357 14.27 9.02 -11.40
N SER A 358 15.02 7.92 -11.32
CA SER A 358 15.24 7.21 -10.06
C SER A 358 16.64 6.61 -9.96
N SER A 359 17.12 6.45 -8.73
CA SER A 359 18.32 5.67 -8.40
C SER A 359 17.93 4.43 -7.60
N TRP A 360 18.85 3.46 -7.50
CA TRP A 360 18.72 2.26 -6.66
C TRP A 360 18.36 2.52 -5.18
N ARG A 361 18.41 3.78 -4.71
CA ARG A 361 18.31 4.16 -3.29
C ARG A 361 17.42 5.38 -3.02
N GLY A 362 16.67 5.87 -4.01
CA GLY A 362 15.77 7.03 -3.85
C GLY A 362 16.45 8.41 -3.83
N THR A 363 17.71 8.52 -3.39
CA THR A 363 18.50 9.75 -3.53
C THR A 363 19.21 9.79 -4.88
N VAL A 364 19.09 10.89 -5.63
CA VAL A 364 19.97 11.16 -6.78
C VAL A 364 21.35 11.52 -6.24
N MET A 365 22.35 10.72 -6.57
CA MET A 365 23.72 10.85 -6.06
C MET A 365 24.68 11.07 -7.23
N ASN A 366 25.76 11.83 -7.03
CA ASN A 366 26.83 11.96 -8.02
C ASN A 366 27.74 10.70 -8.01
N THR A 367 27.21 9.62 -8.58
CA THR A 367 27.80 8.27 -8.54
C THR A 367 29.14 8.19 -9.30
N PRO A 368 30.01 7.20 -9.04
CA PRO A 368 31.23 6.99 -9.83
C PRO A 368 30.99 6.91 -11.35
N GLU A 369 29.88 6.30 -11.74
CA GLU A 369 29.39 6.13 -13.11
C GLU A 369 29.12 7.48 -13.80
N MET A 370 28.71 8.51 -13.04
CA MET A 370 28.52 9.88 -13.51
C MET A 370 29.81 10.71 -13.55
N ARG A 371 30.92 10.21 -13.00
CA ARG A 371 32.19 10.95 -12.82
C ARG A 371 33.37 10.34 -13.55
N TYR A 372 33.22 9.17 -14.16
CA TYR A 372 34.29 8.47 -14.84
C TYR A 372 34.00 8.41 -16.35
N PRO A 373 34.74 9.14 -17.20
CA PRO A 373 34.48 9.20 -18.65
C PRO A 373 34.61 7.86 -19.39
N GLY A 374 35.28 6.88 -18.79
CA GLY A 374 35.38 5.52 -19.32
C GLY A 374 34.26 4.57 -18.87
N TYR A 375 33.19 5.07 -18.25
CA TYR A 375 32.01 4.26 -17.97
C TYR A 375 31.15 4.14 -19.22
N ASP A 376 30.99 2.92 -19.74
CA ASP A 376 30.24 2.66 -20.97
C ASP A 376 28.75 3.05 -20.79
N PRO A 377 28.22 3.99 -21.61
CA PRO A 377 26.81 4.39 -21.60
C PRO A 377 25.80 3.25 -21.81
N SER A 378 26.23 2.08 -22.30
CA SER A 378 25.38 0.88 -22.40
C SER A 378 24.99 0.30 -21.04
N ASN A 379 25.82 0.50 -19.99
CA ASN A 379 25.56 0.03 -18.62
C ASN A 379 24.55 0.93 -17.88
N GLN A 380 23.44 1.28 -18.54
CA GLN A 380 22.41 2.10 -17.92
C GLN A 380 21.84 1.45 -16.66
N ILE A 381 21.70 2.24 -15.62
CA ILE A 381 20.97 1.86 -14.41
C ILE A 381 19.51 1.63 -14.79
N GLU A 382 19.07 0.37 -14.78
CA GLU A 382 17.65 0.05 -14.94
C GLU A 382 16.86 0.52 -13.71
N PRO A 383 15.89 1.43 -13.87
CA PRO A 383 15.07 1.87 -12.76
C PRO A 383 14.06 0.78 -12.37
N THR A 384 13.79 0.62 -11.07
CA THR A 384 12.79 -0.36 -10.60
C THR A 384 11.37 0.05 -10.98
N ARG A 385 11.07 1.36 -10.95
CA ARG A 385 9.81 1.97 -11.44
C ARG A 385 9.99 2.61 -12.83
N CYS A 386 8.91 3.04 -13.47
CA CYS A 386 8.99 3.85 -14.69
C CYS A 386 9.38 5.30 -14.35
N THR A 387 9.98 6.02 -15.29
CA THR A 387 10.47 7.39 -15.07
C THR A 387 10.29 8.24 -16.32
N PHE A 388 9.84 9.49 -16.19
CA PHE A 388 9.56 10.34 -17.37
C PHE A 388 10.81 10.55 -18.24
N PHE A 389 12.01 10.66 -17.68
CA PHE A 389 13.27 10.80 -18.44
C PHE A 389 13.75 9.52 -19.14
N ARG A 390 13.01 8.40 -19.04
CA ARG A 390 13.29 7.14 -19.74
C ARG A 390 12.13 6.73 -20.64
N GLU A 391 10.91 6.67 -20.09
CA GLU A 391 9.70 6.27 -20.82
C GLU A 391 9.04 7.42 -21.61
N GLY A 392 9.49 8.68 -21.44
CA GLY A 392 8.86 9.87 -22.04
C GLY A 392 8.75 9.87 -23.57
N LEU A 393 9.73 9.30 -24.29
CA LEU A 393 9.66 9.14 -25.75
C LEU A 393 8.58 8.16 -26.22
N GLY A 394 8.11 7.26 -25.35
CA GLY A 394 6.95 6.41 -25.58
C GLY A 394 5.61 7.06 -25.24
N LEU A 395 5.64 8.23 -24.58
CA LEU A 395 4.46 8.98 -24.13
C LEU A 395 4.15 10.21 -24.98
N MET A 396 5.18 10.92 -25.45
CA MET A 396 5.10 12.24 -26.05
C MET A 396 5.78 12.24 -27.42
N ASP A 397 5.43 13.21 -28.26
CA ASP A 397 6.26 13.58 -29.40
C ASP A 397 7.60 14.20 -28.93
N HIS A 398 8.53 14.38 -29.87
CA HIS A 398 9.88 14.84 -29.54
C HIS A 398 9.93 16.27 -29.00
N ASP A 399 9.06 17.16 -29.50
CA ASP A 399 8.96 18.54 -29.02
C ASP A 399 8.52 18.58 -27.55
N SER A 400 7.38 17.95 -27.24
CA SER A 400 6.86 17.93 -25.87
C SER A 400 7.70 17.11 -24.89
N TYR A 401 8.36 16.03 -25.34
CA TYR A 401 9.32 15.34 -24.48
C TYR A 401 10.53 16.22 -24.15
N ALA A 402 11.08 16.92 -25.14
CA ALA A 402 12.23 17.80 -24.93
C ALA A 402 11.88 18.97 -24.01
N GLU A 403 10.73 19.63 -24.22
CA GLU A 403 10.25 20.72 -23.36
C GLU A 403 10.07 20.26 -21.91
N PHE A 404 9.28 19.21 -21.69
CA PHE A 404 9.01 18.67 -20.36
C PHE A 404 10.30 18.24 -19.64
N ALA A 405 11.24 17.61 -20.35
CA ALA A 405 12.52 17.20 -19.78
C ALA A 405 13.40 18.39 -19.40
N VAL A 406 13.54 19.41 -20.25
CA VAL A 406 14.40 20.57 -19.97
C VAL A 406 13.79 21.48 -18.91
N GLN A 407 12.47 21.67 -18.87
CA GLN A 407 11.76 22.37 -17.79
C GLN A 407 12.00 21.70 -16.43
N ASN A 408 11.85 20.38 -16.36
CA ASN A 408 12.11 19.64 -15.12
C ASN A 408 13.59 19.61 -14.73
N LEU A 409 14.53 19.61 -15.68
CA LEU A 409 15.96 19.79 -15.38
C LEU A 409 16.26 21.20 -14.83
N TYR A 410 15.62 22.25 -15.37
CA TYR A 410 15.72 23.61 -14.82
C TYR A 410 15.22 23.67 -13.37
N GLN A 411 14.06 23.07 -13.09
CA GLN A 411 13.50 22.99 -11.73
C GLN A 411 14.43 22.26 -10.75
N LEU A 412 14.97 21.10 -11.14
CA LEU A 412 15.91 20.35 -10.31
C LEU A 412 17.20 21.14 -10.01
N LEU A 413 17.74 21.85 -11.00
CA LEU A 413 18.93 22.70 -10.81
C LEU A 413 18.65 23.92 -9.94
N ARG A 414 17.48 24.54 -10.09
CA ARG A 414 17.00 25.64 -9.23
C ARG A 414 16.76 25.19 -7.78
N TYR A 415 16.26 23.96 -7.58
CA TYR A 415 16.14 23.38 -6.23
C TYR A 415 17.50 23.05 -5.61
N ALA A 416 18.48 22.64 -6.42
CA ALA A 416 19.86 22.41 -5.97
C ALA A 416 20.60 23.73 -5.65
N SER A 417 20.42 24.78 -6.45
CA SER A 417 21.10 26.07 -6.24
C SER A 417 20.65 26.78 -4.96
N ASN A 418 19.39 26.63 -4.56
CA ASN A 418 18.85 27.10 -3.27
C ASN A 418 19.55 26.48 -2.03
N GLN A 419 20.41 25.47 -2.20
CA GLN A 419 21.20 24.84 -1.13
C GLN A 419 22.67 25.32 -1.11
N LEU A 420 23.07 26.19 -2.05
CA LEU A 420 24.40 26.79 -2.11
C LEU A 420 24.50 28.00 -1.17
N SER A 421 25.73 28.35 -0.75
CA SER A 421 25.95 29.56 0.06
C SER A 421 25.63 30.83 -0.76
N PRO A 422 24.73 31.72 -0.28
CA PRO A 422 24.43 32.98 -0.96
C PRO A 422 25.66 33.88 -1.19
N GLN A 423 26.71 33.70 -0.37
CA GLN A 423 27.99 34.40 -0.50
C GLN A 423 28.71 34.14 -1.84
N LEU A 424 28.38 33.04 -2.53
CA LEU A 424 28.96 32.72 -3.84
C LEU A 424 28.42 33.63 -4.95
N GLY A 425 27.27 34.28 -4.75
CA GLY A 425 26.64 35.16 -5.76
C GLY A 425 26.29 34.46 -7.08
N LEU A 426 26.16 33.13 -7.08
CA LEU A 426 25.97 32.34 -8.28
C LEU A 426 24.63 32.68 -8.96
N ARG A 427 24.70 32.99 -10.27
CA ARG A 427 23.54 33.30 -11.12
C ARG A 427 23.51 32.39 -12.33
N MET A 428 22.32 32.12 -12.82
CA MET A 428 22.06 31.39 -14.06
C MET A 428 20.90 32.07 -14.76
N GLU A 429 21.17 32.68 -15.92
CA GLU A 429 20.14 33.36 -16.70
C GLU A 429 19.16 32.34 -17.28
N LYS A 430 17.86 32.56 -17.06
CA LYS A 430 16.85 31.52 -17.31
C LYS A 430 16.77 31.16 -18.80
N ASP A 431 16.77 32.16 -19.68
CA ASP A 431 16.61 31.97 -21.12
C ASP A 431 17.84 31.29 -21.74
N ASP A 432 19.03 31.60 -21.24
CA ASP A 432 20.28 31.01 -21.72
C ASP A 432 20.42 29.55 -21.29
N PHE A 433 19.87 29.15 -20.12
CA PHE A 433 19.79 27.74 -19.75
C PHE A 433 19.02 26.90 -20.78
N PHE A 434 17.85 27.37 -21.24
CA PHE A 434 17.09 26.66 -22.27
C PHE A 434 17.88 26.58 -23.58
N ARG A 435 18.51 27.70 -24.00
CA ARG A 435 19.34 27.77 -25.21
C ARG A 435 20.55 26.83 -25.22
N LEU A 436 21.00 26.27 -24.09
CA LEU A 436 22.04 25.22 -24.06
C LEU A 436 21.58 23.92 -24.75
N PHE A 437 20.28 23.69 -24.85
CA PHE A 437 19.72 22.43 -25.37
C PHE A 437 19.32 22.56 -26.85
N SER A 438 19.62 21.51 -27.62
CA SER A 438 19.04 21.28 -28.95
C SER A 438 18.68 19.81 -29.11
N TYR A 439 17.57 19.54 -29.78
CA TYR A 439 17.01 18.20 -29.94
C TYR A 439 16.63 17.92 -31.41
N LEU A 440 16.36 16.66 -31.73
CA LEU A 440 15.89 16.24 -33.04
C LEU A 440 14.36 16.10 -32.99
N ARG A 441 13.66 16.80 -33.87
CA ARG A 441 12.22 16.63 -34.10
C ARG A 441 11.92 15.28 -34.75
N GLU A 442 10.64 14.89 -34.79
CA GLU A 442 10.21 13.65 -35.46
C GLU A 442 10.41 13.70 -37.00
N ASP A 443 10.58 14.88 -37.59
CA ASP A 443 10.99 15.07 -39.00
C ASP A 443 12.51 14.94 -39.23
N GLY A 444 13.30 14.74 -38.17
CA GLY A 444 14.75 14.64 -38.19
C GLY A 444 15.51 15.98 -38.13
N ASN A 445 14.83 17.13 -38.16
CA ASN A 445 15.49 18.43 -38.06
C ASN A 445 15.98 18.70 -36.63
N ARG A 446 17.20 19.25 -36.51
CA ARG A 446 17.73 19.73 -35.22
C ARG A 446 17.25 21.15 -34.96
N VAL A 447 16.56 21.35 -33.84
CA VAL A 447 16.10 22.67 -33.37
C VAL A 447 16.72 23.02 -32.03
N GLN A 448 16.89 24.31 -31.76
CA GLN A 448 17.26 24.83 -30.44
C GLN A 448 16.02 24.87 -29.54
N MET A 449 16.20 24.71 -28.23
CA MET A 449 15.11 24.85 -27.26
C MET A 449 14.82 26.32 -27.00
N GLU A 450 13.54 26.70 -27.08
CA GLU A 450 13.08 28.07 -26.82
C GLU A 450 13.01 28.37 -25.31
N PRO A 451 13.18 29.63 -24.88
CA PRO A 451 13.06 30.01 -23.48
C PRO A 451 11.65 29.79 -22.92
N TRP A 452 11.56 29.08 -21.79
CA TRP A 452 10.28 28.95 -21.08
C TRP A 452 9.87 30.31 -20.46
N GLN A 453 8.77 30.86 -20.96
CA GLN A 453 8.26 32.19 -20.59
C GLN A 453 7.98 32.32 -19.09
N HIS A 454 7.30 31.32 -18.51
CA HIS A 454 6.86 31.32 -17.10
C HIS A 454 7.90 30.71 -16.14
N ALA A 455 9.13 30.46 -16.60
CA ALA A 455 10.19 29.90 -15.78
C ALA A 455 10.48 30.78 -14.54
N PRO A 456 10.38 30.24 -13.31
CA PRO A 456 10.60 31.03 -12.10
C PRO A 456 12.09 31.40 -11.99
N PRO A 457 12.43 32.68 -11.74
CA PRO A 457 13.82 33.15 -11.76
C PRO A 457 14.71 32.39 -10.77
N PHE A 458 15.99 32.30 -11.11
CA PHE A 458 16.98 31.51 -10.39
C PHE A 458 17.33 32.07 -9.00
N CYS A 459 17.12 33.38 -8.78
CA CYS A 459 17.36 34.04 -7.50
C CYS A 459 16.06 34.56 -6.87
N ALA A 460 16.03 34.66 -5.54
CA ALA A 460 14.83 34.98 -4.76
C ALA A 460 14.58 36.49 -4.55
N ASP A 461 15.54 37.34 -4.89
CA ASP A 461 15.48 38.81 -4.80
C ASP A 461 14.99 39.49 -6.10
N ASP A 462 14.70 38.69 -7.13
CA ASP A 462 14.25 39.17 -8.44
C ASP A 462 12.78 39.64 -8.40
N LYS A 463 12.53 40.86 -8.90
CA LYS A 463 11.18 41.44 -8.99
C LYS A 463 10.22 40.61 -9.85
N SER A 464 10.72 39.85 -10.81
CA SER A 464 9.92 38.92 -11.62
C SER A 464 9.37 37.75 -10.78
N LEU A 465 10.04 37.35 -9.69
CA LEU A 465 9.50 36.33 -8.78
C LEU A 465 8.25 36.84 -8.08
N THR A 466 8.25 38.10 -7.61
CA THR A 466 7.08 38.71 -6.97
C THR A 466 5.91 38.83 -7.94
N ALA A 467 6.16 39.14 -9.22
CA ALA A 467 5.13 39.17 -10.25
C ALA A 467 4.54 37.77 -10.51
N LEU A 468 5.38 36.75 -10.68
CA LEU A 468 4.95 35.36 -10.86
C LEU A 468 4.17 34.83 -9.65
N LEU A 469 4.60 35.12 -8.42
CA LEU A 469 3.87 34.72 -7.21
C LEU A 469 2.47 35.38 -7.14
N HIS A 470 2.34 36.63 -7.56
CA HIS A 470 1.04 37.31 -7.65
C HIS A 470 0.15 36.69 -8.74
N GLU A 471 0.72 36.35 -9.91
CA GLU A 471 0.01 35.65 -10.99
C GLU A 471 -0.48 34.27 -10.55
N ASN A 472 0.35 33.53 -9.82
CA ASN A 472 0.01 32.23 -9.23
C ASN A 472 -1.11 32.35 -8.20
N GLU A 473 -1.01 33.29 -7.25
CA GLU A 473 -2.07 33.55 -6.26
C GLU A 473 -3.41 33.93 -6.93
N LYS A 474 -3.36 34.75 -8.00
CA LYS A 474 -4.53 35.08 -8.80
C LYS A 474 -5.12 33.82 -9.46
N SER A 475 -4.27 32.98 -10.04
CA SER A 475 -4.70 31.74 -10.71
C SER A 475 -5.32 30.72 -9.74
N GLU A 476 -4.82 30.60 -8.52
CA GLU A 476 -5.43 29.74 -7.48
C GLU A 476 -6.81 30.27 -7.06
N ARG A 477 -6.96 31.60 -6.89
CA ARG A 477 -8.26 32.21 -6.54
C ARG A 477 -9.29 32.07 -7.67
N GLU A 478 -8.87 32.23 -8.93
CA GLU A 478 -9.73 31.98 -10.10
C GLU A 478 -10.13 30.50 -10.21
N TRP A 479 -9.21 29.57 -9.92
CA TRP A 479 -9.51 28.13 -9.85
C TRP A 479 -10.48 27.79 -8.71
N GLU A 480 -10.30 28.35 -7.51
CA GLU A 480 -11.22 28.11 -6.38
C GLU A 480 -12.61 28.72 -6.62
N ALA A 481 -12.70 29.90 -7.24
CA ALA A 481 -13.98 30.48 -7.65
C ALA A 481 -14.69 29.62 -8.71
N TYR A 482 -13.95 29.16 -9.73
CA TYR A 482 -14.47 28.23 -10.73
C TYR A 482 -14.92 26.90 -10.11
N TYR A 483 -14.18 26.39 -9.12
CA TYR A 483 -14.53 25.19 -8.37
C TYR A 483 -15.84 25.33 -7.59
N LEU A 484 -15.97 26.41 -6.82
CA LEU A 484 -17.17 26.69 -6.01
C LEU A 484 -18.41 27.03 -6.86
N LYS A 485 -18.22 27.45 -8.12
CA LYS A 485 -19.30 27.63 -9.11
C LYS A 485 -19.66 26.35 -9.85
N THR A 486 -18.70 25.44 -10.09
CA THR A 486 -18.89 24.25 -10.93
C THR A 486 -19.29 23.01 -10.15
N ALA A 487 -18.55 22.65 -9.09
CA ALA A 487 -18.76 21.38 -8.38
C ALA A 487 -20.10 21.29 -7.62
N ILE A 488 -20.85 22.40 -7.49
CA ILE A 488 -22.21 22.39 -6.93
C ILE A 488 -23.23 21.63 -7.78
N PHE A 489 -22.95 21.42 -9.07
CA PHE A 489 -23.83 20.64 -9.94
C PHE A 489 -23.56 19.12 -9.86
N ILE A 490 -22.65 18.68 -8.99
CA ILE A 490 -22.28 17.28 -8.77
C ILE A 490 -22.76 16.88 -7.36
N PRO A 491 -23.94 16.23 -7.22
CA PRO A 491 -24.56 15.99 -5.91
C PRO A 491 -23.67 15.17 -4.99
N TYR A 492 -23.07 14.10 -5.52
CA TYR A 492 -22.11 13.25 -4.83
C TYR A 492 -20.87 13.98 -4.28
N ARG A 493 -20.46 15.09 -4.90
CA ARG A 493 -19.35 15.93 -4.43
C ARG A 493 -19.84 16.96 -3.40
N PHE A 494 -20.99 17.59 -3.63
CA PHE A 494 -21.60 18.54 -2.69
C PHE A 494 -21.89 17.90 -1.32
N ASP A 495 -22.41 16.66 -1.29
CA ASP A 495 -22.65 15.89 -0.06
C ASP A 495 -21.39 15.67 0.80
N ARG A 496 -20.20 15.71 0.16
CA ARG A 496 -18.93 15.27 0.77
C ARG A 496 -17.90 16.36 1.00
N ASP A 497 -18.03 17.52 0.36
CA ASP A 497 -17.11 18.64 0.53
C ASP A 497 -17.71 19.76 1.40
N PRO A 498 -17.21 19.95 2.64
CA PRO A 498 -17.60 21.07 3.49
C PRO A 498 -17.40 22.45 2.86
N LYS A 499 -16.48 22.64 1.90
CA LYS A 499 -16.31 23.94 1.22
C LYS A 499 -17.57 24.31 0.42
N LEU A 500 -18.12 23.37 -0.35
CA LEU A 500 -19.33 23.59 -1.14
C LEU A 500 -20.55 23.84 -0.23
N GLN A 501 -20.66 23.10 0.87
CA GLN A 501 -21.72 23.27 1.87
C GLN A 501 -21.62 24.61 2.63
N GLN A 502 -20.40 25.11 2.86
CA GLN A 502 -20.17 26.41 3.51
C GLN A 502 -20.39 27.60 2.56
N ALA A 503 -20.07 27.44 1.27
CA ALA A 503 -20.33 28.44 0.24
C ALA A 503 -21.84 28.56 -0.09
N TRP A 504 -22.60 27.47 0.02
CA TRP A 504 -24.03 27.40 -0.34
C TRP A 504 -24.89 26.78 0.78
N PRO A 505 -25.01 27.42 1.96
CA PRO A 505 -25.64 26.84 3.14
C PRO A 505 -27.18 26.79 3.09
N GLY A 506 -27.82 27.48 2.14
CA GLY A 506 -29.28 27.54 1.99
C GLY A 506 -29.72 28.67 1.04
N PRO A 507 -31.03 28.86 0.82
CA PRO A 507 -31.54 30.02 0.11
C PRO A 507 -31.18 31.31 0.87
N PRO A 508 -30.85 32.41 0.17
CA PRO A 508 -30.65 33.70 0.83
C PRO A 508 -31.95 34.15 1.52
N ARG A 509 -31.81 34.84 2.66
CA ARG A 509 -32.90 35.65 3.24
C ARG A 509 -33.15 36.87 2.34
N ASP A 510 -34.32 37.49 2.51
CA ASP A 510 -34.88 38.46 1.55
C ASP A 510 -33.90 39.52 1.04
N SER A 511 -34.08 39.89 -0.23
CA SER A 511 -33.15 40.70 -1.00
C SER A 511 -33.12 42.18 -0.58
N SER A 512 -32.15 42.54 0.26
CA SER A 512 -31.75 43.94 0.51
C SER A 512 -30.24 44.16 0.49
N ASP A 513 -29.42 43.25 1.03
CA ASP A 513 -28.05 43.57 1.47
C ASP A 513 -26.91 42.78 0.77
N ILE A 514 -26.98 42.57 -0.56
CA ILE A 514 -25.79 42.23 -1.36
C ILE A 514 -25.73 43.07 -2.64
N MET A 515 -24.98 44.17 -2.59
CA MET A 515 -24.49 44.92 -3.75
C MET A 515 -23.08 45.43 -3.44
N LEU A 516 -22.19 45.33 -4.44
CA LEU A 516 -20.85 45.95 -4.48
C LEU A 516 -19.81 45.51 -3.43
N SER A 517 -18.92 44.60 -3.81
CA SER A 517 -17.48 44.92 -3.79
C SER A 517 -16.74 44.25 -4.95
N SER A 518 -16.19 45.07 -5.85
CA SER A 518 -15.33 44.65 -6.97
C SER A 518 -13.86 44.81 -6.56
N PRO A 519 -12.97 43.84 -6.84
CA PRO A 519 -11.55 43.94 -6.50
C PRO A 519 -10.75 44.69 -7.58
N PHE A 520 -10.99 45.99 -7.73
CA PHE A 520 -10.13 46.91 -8.48
C PHE A 520 -10.10 48.29 -7.82
N ASP A 521 -9.25 48.46 -6.80
CA ASP A 521 -8.44 49.68 -6.66
C ASP A 521 -7.24 49.48 -5.71
N SER A 522 -6.29 50.41 -5.70
CA SER A 522 -5.02 50.30 -4.96
C SER A 522 -4.80 51.42 -3.92
N GLY A 523 -4.47 51.08 -2.66
CA GLY A 523 -4.05 52.11 -1.69
C GLY A 523 -3.91 51.71 -0.21
N ILE A 524 -2.69 51.34 0.20
CA ILE A 524 -1.91 51.87 1.35
C ILE A 524 -2.58 52.07 2.75
N ASN A 525 -1.87 51.57 3.78
CA ASN A 525 -1.79 51.98 5.22
C ASN A 525 -2.63 51.34 6.36
N SER A 526 -1.88 50.65 7.23
CA SER A 526 -1.83 50.75 8.71
C SER A 526 -3.04 50.43 9.63
N ALA A 527 -2.95 49.25 10.25
CA ALA A 527 -2.85 49.01 11.70
C ALA A 527 -4.01 49.27 12.71
N SER A 528 -4.13 48.28 13.63
CA SER A 528 -4.54 48.35 15.05
C SER A 528 -5.97 47.96 15.50
N ASN A 529 -5.99 46.95 16.38
CA ASN A 529 -6.80 46.73 17.61
C ASN A 529 -8.35 46.64 17.65
N ALA A 530 -8.76 45.67 18.51
CA ALA A 530 -9.92 45.66 19.41
C ALA A 530 -11.29 45.06 18.95
N SER A 531 -11.66 43.98 19.66
CA SER A 531 -13.03 43.49 19.97
C SER A 531 -13.76 44.48 20.95
N PRO A 532 -15.05 44.31 21.40
CA PRO A 532 -15.85 43.07 21.44
C PRO A 532 -17.42 43.13 21.36
N ASN A 533 -18.05 41.94 21.39
CA ASN A 533 -19.30 41.58 22.12
C ASN A 533 -20.68 42.25 21.85
N LYS A 534 -21.67 41.47 21.33
CA LYS A 534 -22.80 40.88 22.13
C LYS A 534 -23.87 40.11 21.31
N ARG A 535 -24.50 39.09 21.93
CA ARG A 535 -25.80 38.45 21.54
C ARG A 535 -27.00 39.30 22.05
N PRO A 536 -28.27 39.06 21.61
CA PRO A 536 -29.15 38.16 22.38
C PRO A 536 -30.18 37.31 21.59
N ARG A 537 -30.90 36.46 22.35
CA ARG A 537 -32.01 35.49 22.06
C ARG A 537 -33.24 36.14 21.35
N SER A 538 -34.30 35.46 20.89
CA SER A 538 -35.02 34.21 21.29
C SER A 538 -36.04 33.75 20.18
N GLN A 539 -37.00 32.79 20.25
CA GLN A 539 -37.39 31.61 21.09
C GLN A 539 -38.48 30.75 20.34
N GLU A 540 -38.68 29.47 20.72
CA GLU A 540 -39.95 28.65 20.64
C GLU A 540 -40.61 28.29 19.26
N THR A 541 -41.46 27.26 19.04
CA THR A 541 -41.79 25.93 19.67
C THR A 541 -42.55 24.99 18.68
N CYS A 542 -42.51 23.65 18.89
CA CYS A 542 -43.56 22.60 18.67
C CYS A 542 -44.32 22.43 17.29
N ASN A 543 -44.89 21.29 16.86
CA ASN A 543 -44.94 19.88 17.33
C ASN A 543 -45.50 18.89 16.24
N LEU A 544 -45.19 17.57 16.39
CA LEU A 544 -45.99 16.35 16.06
C LEU A 544 -46.44 15.98 14.59
N GLU A 545 -45.71 15.04 13.96
CA GLU A 545 -46.04 13.59 13.65
C GLU A 545 -47.48 12.99 13.85
N PRO A 546 -47.81 11.71 13.44
CA PRO A 546 -47.21 10.73 12.48
C PRO A 546 -48.23 9.83 11.65
N GLN A 547 -47.76 8.70 11.04
CA GLN A 547 -48.46 7.39 10.72
C GLN A 547 -49.11 7.15 9.31
N VAL A 548 -49.21 5.94 8.67
CA VAL A 548 -48.75 4.53 8.96
C VAL A 548 -48.82 3.55 7.73
N ALA A 549 -48.17 2.36 7.84
CA ALA A 549 -48.38 1.04 7.15
C ALA A 549 -47.85 0.74 5.70
N ALA A 550 -47.66 -0.52 5.24
CA ALA A 550 -47.25 -1.84 5.84
C ALA A 550 -47.17 -2.99 4.78
N ASN A 551 -46.61 -4.18 5.14
CA ASN A 551 -46.83 -5.55 4.56
C ASN A 551 -46.17 -5.97 3.20
N HIS A 552 -45.81 -7.25 2.90
CA HIS A 552 -45.48 -8.46 3.72
C HIS A 552 -44.69 -9.58 2.95
N LYS A 553 -44.05 -10.50 3.70
CA LYS A 553 -43.10 -11.62 3.36
C LYS A 553 -43.56 -12.81 2.45
N ARG A 554 -42.63 -13.51 1.73
CA ARG A 554 -42.24 -14.99 1.80
C ARG A 554 -41.41 -15.49 0.57
N GLN A 555 -40.30 -16.26 0.68
CA GLN A 555 -40.07 -17.76 0.80
C GLN A 555 -40.43 -18.62 -0.45
N ARG A 556 -39.77 -19.72 -0.91
CA ARG A 556 -38.59 -20.54 -0.46
C ARG A 556 -38.07 -21.59 -1.52
N THR A 557 -36.75 -21.92 -1.53
CA THR A 557 -36.04 -23.24 -1.81
C THR A 557 -36.28 -24.19 -3.02
N GLY A 558 -35.19 -24.63 -3.71
CA GLY A 558 -34.53 -25.96 -3.48
C GLY A 558 -34.22 -26.99 -4.62
N LYS A 559 -33.04 -27.67 -4.54
CA LYS A 559 -32.58 -28.97 -5.19
C LYS A 559 -32.30 -28.98 -6.73
N SER A 560 -31.54 -29.90 -7.38
CA SER A 560 -30.67 -31.11 -7.11
C SER A 560 -29.75 -31.38 -8.34
N GLU A 561 -28.45 -31.73 -8.30
CA GLU A 561 -27.73 -33.02 -8.01
C GLU A 561 -27.38 -33.89 -9.27
N LEU A 562 -26.33 -34.76 -9.20
CA LEU A 562 -25.80 -35.75 -10.19
C LEU A 562 -24.95 -35.25 -11.41
N ALA A 563 -24.07 -36.02 -12.10
CA ALA A 563 -23.11 -37.09 -11.70
C ALA A 563 -22.13 -37.57 -12.83
N HIS A 564 -20.80 -37.54 -12.57
CA HIS A 564 -19.79 -38.57 -12.97
C HIS A 564 -19.43 -38.77 -14.51
N PRO A 565 -18.54 -39.70 -14.95
CA PRO A 565 -17.15 -39.32 -15.32
C PRO A 565 -16.58 -39.93 -16.66
N HIS A 566 -15.33 -39.58 -17.06
CA HIS A 566 -14.40 -40.51 -17.76
C HIS A 566 -12.91 -40.05 -17.79
N ARG A 567 -12.03 -40.78 -18.50
CA ARG A 567 -10.57 -40.85 -18.29
C ARG A 567 -9.76 -40.82 -19.61
N THR A 568 -8.43 -40.69 -19.48
CA THR A 568 -7.35 -40.82 -20.51
C THR A 568 -7.03 -39.56 -21.35
N GLY A 569 -5.75 -39.27 -21.68
CA GLY A 569 -4.51 -39.86 -21.15
C GLY A 569 -3.18 -39.33 -21.73
N LYS A 570 -2.22 -39.03 -20.84
CA LYS A 570 -0.76 -38.87 -21.06
C LYS A 570 -0.25 -38.09 -22.29
N ARG A 571 0.39 -36.93 -22.01
CA ARG A 571 1.83 -36.75 -22.27
C ARG A 571 2.44 -35.82 -21.22
N VAL A 572 3.64 -36.11 -20.76
CA VAL A 572 4.34 -35.35 -19.70
C VAL A 572 5.48 -34.57 -20.35
N SER A 573 5.45 -33.25 -20.19
CA SER A 573 6.56 -32.35 -20.45
C SER A 573 6.88 -31.58 -19.18
N GLN A 574 8.12 -31.66 -18.69
CA GLN A 574 8.53 -31.01 -17.44
C GLN A 574 8.42 -29.48 -17.58
N LYS A 575 7.49 -28.86 -16.85
CA LYS A 575 7.57 -27.42 -16.59
C LYS A 575 8.70 -27.17 -15.60
N LYS A 576 9.61 -26.25 -15.93
CA LYS A 576 10.50 -25.64 -14.95
C LYS A 576 9.67 -24.73 -14.06
N ASP A 577 9.60 -25.01 -12.76
CA ASP A 577 9.11 -24.04 -11.79
C ASP A 577 10.08 -22.85 -11.74
N ARG A 578 9.69 -21.74 -12.38
CA ARG A 578 10.26 -20.43 -12.08
C ARG A 578 9.55 -19.91 -10.83
N GLY A 579 10.32 -19.57 -9.80
CA GLY A 579 9.79 -19.20 -8.49
C GLY A 579 8.82 -18.03 -8.55
N LYS A 580 7.74 -18.12 -7.77
CA LYS A 580 6.85 -16.98 -7.51
C LYS A 580 7.57 -16.01 -6.58
N GLU A 581 7.76 -14.77 -7.00
CA GLU A 581 8.18 -13.71 -6.09
C GLU A 581 7.02 -13.37 -5.13
N PHE A 582 7.34 -13.29 -3.84
CA PHE A 582 6.33 -13.12 -2.78
C PHE A 582 5.99 -11.64 -2.59
N SER A 583 4.72 -11.28 -2.80
CA SER A 583 4.17 -10.01 -2.30
C SER A 583 4.24 -9.97 -0.78
N GLN A 584 4.94 -8.99 -0.21
CA GLN A 584 5.19 -8.92 1.24
C GLN A 584 3.96 -8.42 2.02
N PRO A 585 3.52 -9.15 3.06
CA PRO A 585 2.69 -8.59 4.13
C PRO A 585 3.47 -7.56 4.98
N HIS A 586 2.74 -6.71 5.70
CA HIS A 586 3.33 -5.88 6.77
C HIS A 586 3.72 -6.75 7.97
N TRP A 587 4.98 -7.19 8.03
CA TRP A 587 5.53 -7.86 9.20
C TRP A 587 5.94 -6.84 10.27
N SER A 588 5.63 -7.15 11.54
CA SER A 588 6.34 -6.58 12.69
C SER A 588 7.81 -7.01 12.67
N PHE A 589 8.68 -6.30 13.40
CA PHE A 589 10.14 -6.54 13.45
C PHE A 589 10.53 -7.90 14.07
N HIS A 590 10.28 -8.99 13.35
CA HIS A 590 10.76 -10.34 13.64
C HIS A 590 11.34 -10.95 12.35
N TYR A 591 12.63 -11.25 12.39
CA TYR A 591 13.37 -12.10 11.44
C TYR A 591 13.64 -11.49 10.06
N ALA A 592 14.61 -10.58 10.00
CA ALA A 592 15.11 -9.96 8.78
C ALA A 592 16.02 -10.89 7.95
N PHE A 593 16.61 -11.93 8.54
CA PHE A 593 17.46 -12.89 7.81
C PHE A 593 16.70 -14.15 7.36
N LEU A 594 17.10 -14.67 6.19
CA LEU A 594 16.57 -15.91 5.62
C LEU A 594 16.81 -17.14 6.51
N LEU A 595 17.89 -17.15 7.29
CA LEU A 595 18.17 -18.21 8.25
C LEU A 595 17.06 -18.26 9.32
N SER A 596 16.86 -17.15 10.03
CA SER A 596 15.87 -17.00 11.11
C SER A 596 14.47 -17.44 10.67
N ARG A 597 14.02 -17.01 9.48
CA ARG A 597 12.73 -17.42 8.91
C ARG A 597 12.58 -18.94 8.71
N ASN A 598 13.68 -19.66 8.52
CA ASN A 598 13.70 -21.12 8.38
C ASN A 598 13.91 -21.87 9.71
N LEU A 599 14.25 -21.19 10.82
CA LEU A 599 14.43 -21.77 12.15
C LEU A 599 13.12 -21.82 12.97
N ASN A 600 12.00 -22.03 12.28
CA ASN A 600 10.66 -22.10 12.86
C ASN A 600 10.32 -23.52 13.38
N VAL A 601 9.26 -23.61 14.19
CA VAL A 601 8.76 -24.86 14.80
C VAL A 601 8.67 -26.02 13.80
N HIS A 602 7.99 -25.82 12.66
CA HIS A 602 7.73 -26.90 11.70
C HIS A 602 9.01 -27.48 11.11
N ASN A 603 9.95 -26.62 10.70
CA ASN A 603 11.24 -27.07 10.18
C ASN A 603 12.08 -27.77 11.25
N LEU A 604 12.03 -27.31 12.51
CA LEU A 604 12.76 -27.93 13.62
C LEU A 604 12.16 -29.29 14.03
N GLU A 605 10.83 -29.46 13.96
CA GLU A 605 10.18 -30.77 14.12
C GLU A 605 10.62 -31.76 13.04
N LEU A 606 10.71 -31.32 11.78
CA LEU A 606 11.18 -32.15 10.67
C LEU A 606 12.65 -32.56 10.84
N GLU A 607 13.55 -31.63 11.16
CA GLU A 607 14.98 -31.93 11.40
C GLU A 607 15.16 -32.89 12.58
N LEU A 608 14.37 -32.75 13.65
CA LEU A 608 14.39 -33.61 14.83
C LEU A 608 13.86 -35.03 14.53
N LEU A 609 12.78 -35.15 13.77
CA LEU A 609 12.24 -36.44 13.33
C LEU A 609 13.20 -37.16 12.37
N GLN A 610 13.77 -36.44 11.40
CA GLN A 610 14.71 -37.02 10.44
C GLN A 610 15.99 -37.51 11.14
N LEU A 611 16.55 -36.73 12.07
CA LEU A 611 17.69 -37.16 12.89
C LEU A 611 17.35 -38.37 13.78
N LYS A 612 16.13 -38.44 14.32
CA LYS A 612 15.64 -39.59 15.10
C LYS A 612 15.58 -40.87 14.25
N GLU A 613 15.10 -40.78 13.02
CA GLU A 613 15.06 -41.89 12.07
C GLU A 613 16.48 -42.32 11.62
N GLU A 614 17.36 -41.37 11.28
CA GLU A 614 18.77 -41.61 10.93
C GLU A 614 19.52 -42.38 12.05
N LEU A 615 19.30 -42.01 13.31
CA LEU A 615 19.90 -42.64 14.50
C LEU A 615 19.24 -43.95 14.94
N GLN A 616 18.06 -44.27 14.40
CA GLN A 616 17.43 -45.59 14.55
C GLN A 616 17.90 -46.56 13.48
N ALA A 617 18.00 -46.10 12.22
CA ALA A 617 18.49 -46.92 11.10
C ALA A 617 19.95 -47.39 11.29
N THR A 618 20.81 -46.55 11.88
CA THR A 618 22.24 -46.83 12.10
C THR A 618 22.54 -47.83 13.24
N GLN A 619 21.53 -48.47 13.85
CA GLN A 619 21.72 -49.52 14.85
C GLN A 619 21.92 -50.94 14.24
N SER A 620 21.86 -51.07 12.91
CA SER A 620 22.24 -52.30 12.20
C SER A 620 23.71 -52.27 11.77
N PRO A 621 24.49 -53.35 11.95
CA PRO A 621 25.92 -53.35 11.66
C PRO A 621 26.23 -53.50 10.15
N THR A 622 26.35 -52.37 9.45
CA THR A 622 26.94 -52.30 8.10
C THR A 622 28.40 -51.87 8.13
N ALA A 623 29.17 -52.28 7.11
CA ALA A 623 30.61 -52.03 7.00
C ALA A 623 30.99 -50.53 7.04
N PRO A 624 32.22 -50.18 7.47
CA PRO A 624 32.70 -48.80 7.45
C PRO A 624 32.68 -48.23 6.02
N SER A 625 32.02 -47.09 5.84
CA SER A 625 31.90 -46.40 4.56
C SER A 625 33.15 -45.57 4.24
N GLU A 626 33.41 -45.34 2.95
CA GLU A 626 34.53 -44.50 2.47
C GLU A 626 34.51 -43.08 3.09
N THR A 627 33.31 -42.55 3.34
CA THR A 627 33.06 -41.32 4.10
C THR A 627 33.70 -41.28 5.48
N ALA A 628 33.88 -42.41 6.18
CA ALA A 628 34.52 -42.44 7.50
C ALA A 628 36.01 -42.10 7.41
N GLY A 629 36.75 -42.77 6.51
CA GLY A 629 38.18 -42.50 6.30
C GLY A 629 38.47 -41.06 5.81
N MET A 630 37.54 -40.48 5.03
CA MET A 630 37.62 -39.08 4.63
C MET A 630 37.41 -38.11 5.83
N VAL A 631 36.54 -38.44 6.79
CA VAL A 631 36.40 -37.64 8.03
C VAL A 631 37.65 -37.72 8.88
N ASP A 632 38.27 -38.89 9.03
CA ASP A 632 39.52 -39.05 9.79
C ASP A 632 40.66 -38.27 9.13
N THR A 633 40.76 -38.29 7.79
CA THR A 633 41.75 -37.49 7.04
C THR A 633 41.52 -35.99 7.25
N ILE A 634 40.27 -35.51 7.22
CA ILE A 634 39.96 -34.10 7.52
C ILE A 634 40.29 -33.75 8.97
N CYS A 635 40.03 -34.64 9.93
CA CYS A 635 40.35 -34.42 11.33
C CYS A 635 41.86 -34.36 11.59
N GLN A 636 42.66 -35.22 10.97
CA GLN A 636 44.13 -35.16 11.01
C GLN A 636 44.65 -33.86 10.38
N ALA A 637 44.12 -33.49 9.21
CA ALA A 637 44.53 -32.27 8.51
C ALA A 637 44.11 -30.96 9.23
N LYS A 638 43.26 -30.99 10.27
CA LYS A 638 43.00 -29.82 11.12
C LYS A 638 44.22 -29.38 11.95
N GLU A 639 45.22 -30.25 12.15
CA GLU A 639 46.44 -29.93 12.91
C GLU A 639 47.44 -29.09 12.10
N VAL A 640 47.41 -29.18 10.77
CA VAL A 640 48.22 -28.35 9.85
C VAL A 640 48.09 -26.86 10.15
N VAL A 641 46.88 -26.39 10.51
CA VAL A 641 46.61 -24.97 10.76
C VAL A 641 47.21 -24.48 12.10
N ALA A 642 47.75 -25.39 12.92
CA ALA A 642 48.51 -25.08 14.12
C ALA A 642 50.03 -24.98 13.87
N LEU A 643 50.52 -25.31 12.67
CA LEU A 643 51.93 -25.12 12.31
C LEU A 643 52.31 -23.62 12.29
N PRO A 644 53.57 -23.27 12.58
CA PRO A 644 54.03 -21.89 12.50
C PRO A 644 53.81 -21.32 11.09
N PRO A 645 53.25 -20.09 10.97
CA PRO A 645 53.09 -19.46 9.66
C PRO A 645 54.42 -19.06 9.01
N THR A 646 55.54 -19.12 9.75
CA THR A 646 56.90 -18.90 9.22
C THR A 646 57.45 -20.10 8.45
N ASP A 647 56.89 -21.31 8.63
CA ASP A 647 57.28 -22.49 7.85
C ASP A 647 56.72 -22.37 6.42
N VAL A 648 57.56 -22.74 5.46
CA VAL A 648 57.30 -22.67 4.02
C VAL A 648 56.30 -23.74 3.58
N HIS A 649 56.28 -24.90 4.25
CA HIS A 649 55.35 -25.99 3.93
C HIS A 649 53.94 -25.78 4.48
N THR A 650 53.74 -24.89 5.46
CA THR A 650 52.41 -24.63 6.04
C THR A 650 51.37 -24.23 4.99
N LEU A 651 51.74 -23.41 3.99
CA LEU A 651 50.84 -23.07 2.89
C LEU A 651 50.55 -24.26 1.95
N GLU A 652 51.55 -25.11 1.69
CA GLU A 652 51.42 -26.31 0.86
C GLU A 652 50.39 -27.28 1.46
N GLU A 653 50.51 -27.55 2.77
CA GLU A 653 49.60 -28.43 3.50
C GLU A 653 48.20 -27.82 3.69
N ILE A 654 48.08 -26.51 3.89
CA ILE A 654 46.77 -25.82 3.89
C ILE A 654 46.10 -25.94 2.51
N GLY A 655 46.86 -25.84 1.41
CA GLY A 655 46.37 -26.07 0.05
C GLY A 655 45.84 -27.50 -0.15
N LYS A 656 46.59 -28.51 0.32
CA LYS A 656 46.15 -29.93 0.30
C LYS A 656 44.86 -30.14 1.11
N LEU A 657 44.76 -29.56 2.31
CA LEU A 657 43.55 -29.57 3.14
C LEU A 657 42.35 -28.93 2.40
N LEU A 658 42.54 -27.76 1.77
CA LEU A 658 41.47 -27.07 1.04
C LEU A 658 40.96 -27.90 -0.17
N LEU A 659 41.87 -28.54 -0.92
CA LEU A 659 41.51 -29.43 -2.02
C LEU A 659 40.74 -30.68 -1.54
N ALA A 660 41.16 -31.28 -0.42
CA ALA A 660 40.44 -32.38 0.21
C ALA A 660 39.04 -31.96 0.67
N LEU A 661 38.91 -30.80 1.34
CA LEU A 661 37.63 -30.24 1.77
C LEU A 661 36.69 -29.90 0.60
N LYS A 662 37.22 -29.39 -0.51
CA LYS A 662 36.47 -29.08 -1.75
C LYS A 662 35.93 -30.37 -2.37
N SER A 663 36.74 -31.42 -2.42
CA SER A 663 36.36 -32.75 -2.90
C SER A 663 35.30 -33.42 -2.01
N TYR A 664 35.48 -33.37 -0.68
CA TYR A 664 34.56 -33.99 0.27
C TYR A 664 33.21 -33.25 0.39
N GLN A 665 33.19 -31.92 0.25
CA GLN A 665 31.92 -31.17 0.17
C GLN A 665 31.12 -31.58 -1.07
N ASN A 666 31.78 -31.78 -2.22
CA ASN A 666 31.10 -32.23 -3.45
C ASN A 666 30.49 -33.63 -3.29
N ALA A 667 31.18 -34.56 -2.62
CA ALA A 667 30.66 -35.89 -2.32
C ALA A 667 29.48 -35.86 -1.33
N THR A 668 29.62 -35.12 -0.22
CA THR A 668 28.55 -35.02 0.81
C THR A 668 27.33 -34.22 0.34
N ALA A 669 27.45 -33.36 -0.67
CA ALA A 669 26.31 -32.73 -1.34
C ALA A 669 25.48 -33.72 -2.18
N GLN A 670 26.09 -34.81 -2.68
CA GLN A 670 25.39 -35.87 -3.41
C GLN A 670 24.75 -36.91 -2.47
N GLN A 671 25.41 -37.21 -1.35
CA GLN A 671 24.98 -38.21 -0.35
C GLN A 671 24.18 -37.59 0.82
N ALA A 672 23.26 -36.67 0.51
CA ALA A 672 22.81 -35.65 1.46
C ALA A 672 22.21 -36.17 2.80
N GLN A 673 21.64 -37.38 2.86
CA GLN A 673 20.81 -37.84 3.98
C GLN A 673 21.53 -38.57 5.14
N THR A 674 22.82 -38.91 5.04
CA THR A 674 23.50 -39.79 6.03
C THR A 674 24.76 -39.23 6.70
N ALA A 675 25.30 -38.10 6.22
CA ALA A 675 26.64 -37.62 6.61
C ALA A 675 26.66 -36.43 7.59
N ARG A 676 25.65 -36.26 8.47
CA ARG A 676 25.49 -35.05 9.32
C ARG A 676 26.72 -34.67 10.14
N ALA A 677 27.47 -35.64 10.68
CA ALA A 677 28.70 -35.38 11.45
C ALA A 677 29.85 -34.82 10.58
N GLY A 678 29.96 -35.24 9.32
CA GLY A 678 30.99 -34.75 8.39
C GLY A 678 30.83 -33.26 8.06
N ARG A 679 29.59 -32.75 8.05
CA ARG A 679 29.25 -31.34 7.80
C ARG A 679 29.97 -30.40 8.78
N ILE A 680 29.98 -30.76 10.06
CA ILE A 680 30.65 -30.01 11.13
C ILE A 680 32.16 -29.98 10.90
N SER A 681 32.79 -31.12 10.61
CA SER A 681 34.24 -31.18 10.38
C SER A 681 34.70 -30.38 9.15
N ILE A 682 33.91 -30.35 8.07
CA ILE A 682 34.21 -29.50 6.90
C ILE A 682 34.26 -28.03 7.30
N VAL A 683 33.20 -27.57 7.98
CA VAL A 683 33.00 -26.16 8.31
C VAL A 683 33.99 -25.68 9.38
N GLU A 684 34.24 -26.48 10.41
CA GLU A 684 35.24 -26.17 11.43
C GLU A 684 36.65 -26.03 10.81
N ALA A 685 37.03 -26.92 9.89
CA ALA A 685 38.32 -26.85 9.21
C ALA A 685 38.46 -25.58 8.35
N ARG A 686 37.42 -25.20 7.59
CA ARG A 686 37.42 -23.92 6.84
C ARG A 686 37.50 -22.69 7.75
N THR A 687 36.74 -22.67 8.85
CA THR A 687 36.80 -21.58 9.83
C THR A 687 38.17 -21.47 10.49
N ARG A 688 38.87 -22.60 10.75
CA ARG A 688 40.26 -22.60 11.23
C ARG A 688 41.21 -21.98 10.19
N VAL A 689 41.18 -22.46 8.94
CA VAL A 689 42.03 -21.92 7.85
C VAL A 689 41.78 -20.42 7.66
N TRP A 690 40.51 -20.00 7.62
CA TRP A 690 40.22 -18.58 7.41
C TRP A 690 40.66 -17.70 8.58
N ARG A 691 40.54 -18.18 9.83
CA ARG A 691 41.08 -17.48 11.01
C ARG A 691 42.61 -17.38 10.97
N TRP A 692 43.30 -18.35 10.38
CA TRP A 692 44.76 -18.29 10.20
C TRP A 692 45.14 -17.17 9.20
N ILE A 693 44.40 -17.04 8.09
CA ILE A 693 44.59 -15.98 7.07
C ILE A 693 44.17 -14.59 7.60
N GLU A 694 43.00 -14.48 8.24
CA GLU A 694 42.41 -13.21 8.70
C GLU A 694 43.05 -12.66 10.00
N TYR A 695 43.69 -13.52 10.81
CA TYR A 695 44.22 -13.12 12.11
C TYR A 695 45.68 -13.55 12.34
N THR A 696 46.03 -14.83 12.18
CA THR A 696 47.36 -15.34 12.56
C THR A 696 48.48 -14.74 11.71
N VAL A 697 48.35 -14.77 10.39
CA VAL A 697 49.34 -14.21 9.46
C VAL A 697 49.49 -12.68 9.59
N PRO A 698 48.42 -11.85 9.52
CA PRO A 698 48.55 -10.40 9.67
C PRO A 698 49.05 -9.97 11.05
N THR A 699 48.70 -10.69 12.12
CA THR A 699 49.23 -10.39 13.46
C THR A 699 50.74 -10.61 13.53
N LEU A 700 51.25 -11.67 12.89
CA LEU A 700 52.71 -11.89 12.81
C LEU A 700 53.38 -10.83 11.93
N ALA A 701 52.81 -10.51 10.75
CA ALA A 701 53.33 -9.47 9.86
C ALA A 701 53.47 -8.11 10.59
N GLY A 702 52.44 -7.70 11.35
CA GLY A 702 52.48 -6.48 12.17
C GLY A 702 53.53 -6.54 13.28
N GLN A 703 53.69 -7.68 13.95
CA GLN A 703 54.75 -7.86 14.96
C GLN A 703 56.17 -7.80 14.36
N ILE A 704 56.37 -8.30 13.14
CA ILE A 704 57.65 -8.22 12.41
C ILE A 704 57.93 -6.77 12.01
N LEU A 705 56.96 -6.08 11.40
CA LEU A 705 57.08 -4.68 11.00
C LEU A 705 57.30 -3.73 12.20
N ASP A 706 56.87 -4.11 13.40
CA ASP A 706 57.15 -3.42 14.66
C ASP A 706 58.48 -3.81 15.32
N GLY A 707 59.28 -4.70 14.73
CA GLY A 707 60.54 -5.18 15.30
C GLY A 707 60.37 -6.07 16.54
N LYS A 708 59.15 -6.49 16.87
CA LYS A 708 58.79 -7.31 18.05
C LYS A 708 59.06 -8.80 17.84
N ARG A 709 59.52 -9.20 16.64
CA ARG A 709 59.74 -10.58 16.18
C ARG A 709 61.04 -10.72 15.38
N ALA A 710 62.16 -10.30 15.97
CA ALA A 710 63.48 -10.39 15.34
C ALA A 710 63.89 -11.84 15.01
N GLU A 711 63.37 -12.82 15.76
CA GLU A 711 63.56 -14.26 15.54
C GLU A 711 62.85 -14.80 14.28
N CYS A 712 61.98 -14.00 13.64
CA CYS A 712 61.24 -14.38 12.42
C CYS A 712 61.80 -13.74 11.14
N LEU A 713 62.90 -12.98 11.21
CA LEU A 713 63.55 -12.34 10.05
C LEU A 713 64.11 -13.40 9.09
N GLY A 714 63.91 -13.22 7.78
CA GLY A 714 64.25 -14.22 6.76
C GLY A 714 63.25 -15.38 6.65
N SER A 715 62.05 -15.24 7.21
CA SER A 715 60.89 -16.11 6.88
C SER A 715 60.06 -15.48 5.76
N TRP A 716 59.34 -16.32 5.00
CA TRP A 716 58.53 -15.85 3.86
C TRP A 716 57.49 -14.79 4.25
N VAL A 717 56.94 -14.87 5.47
CA VAL A 717 56.01 -13.87 6.04
C VAL A 717 56.72 -12.53 6.28
N ALA A 718 57.96 -12.54 6.78
CA ALA A 718 58.74 -11.32 7.00
C ALA A 718 59.03 -10.61 5.68
N ASP A 719 59.50 -11.36 4.67
CA ASP A 719 59.90 -10.82 3.38
C ASP A 719 58.69 -10.31 2.59
N LEU A 720 57.55 -11.01 2.66
CA LEU A 720 56.28 -10.55 2.09
C LEU A 720 55.75 -9.30 2.81
N ALA A 721 55.74 -9.26 4.14
CA ALA A 721 55.29 -8.11 4.91
C ALA A 721 56.15 -6.86 4.65
N ASN A 722 57.48 -7.02 4.62
CA ASN A 722 58.41 -5.97 4.25
C ASN A 722 58.18 -5.49 2.81
N THR A 723 57.97 -6.39 1.84
CA THR A 723 57.67 -6.01 0.45
C THR A 723 56.38 -5.19 0.36
N CYS A 724 55.30 -5.63 1.03
CA CYS A 724 54.03 -4.90 1.07
C CYS A 724 54.20 -3.50 1.69
N PHE A 725 54.92 -3.40 2.82
CA PHE A 725 55.23 -2.12 3.45
C PHE A 725 56.02 -1.20 2.50
N THR A 726 57.08 -1.68 1.85
CA THR A 726 57.86 -0.90 0.88
C THR A 726 57.00 -0.40 -0.28
N VAL A 727 56.18 -1.27 -0.87
CA VAL A 727 55.28 -0.94 -2.00
C VAL A 727 54.28 0.17 -1.63
N LEU A 728 53.72 0.11 -0.42
CA LEU A 728 52.76 1.10 0.08
C LEU A 728 53.45 2.41 0.49
N HIS A 729 54.51 2.35 1.29
CA HIS A 729 55.24 3.51 1.80
C HIS A 729 55.92 4.32 0.69
N HIS A 730 56.53 3.64 -0.29
CA HIS A 730 57.17 4.26 -1.45
C HIS A 730 56.24 4.41 -2.67
N GLN A 731 54.93 4.14 -2.50
CA GLN A 731 53.87 4.38 -3.47
C GLN A 731 54.13 3.79 -4.88
N HIS A 732 54.66 2.57 -4.97
CA HIS A 732 54.95 1.92 -6.25
C HIS A 732 53.70 1.88 -7.14
N ASN A 733 53.83 2.24 -8.42
CA ASN A 733 52.70 2.29 -9.36
C ASN A 733 52.02 0.92 -9.54
N ALA A 734 52.82 -0.15 -9.59
CA ALA A 734 52.36 -1.53 -9.58
C ALA A 734 53.44 -2.45 -8.97
N LYS A 735 53.05 -3.64 -8.49
CA LYS A 735 53.96 -4.74 -8.12
C LYS A 735 53.25 -6.08 -8.21
N GLU A 736 53.92 -7.05 -8.84
CA GLU A 736 53.52 -8.46 -8.87
C GLU A 736 54.09 -9.22 -7.67
N PHE A 737 53.31 -10.15 -7.10
CA PHE A 737 53.67 -10.99 -5.97
C PHE A 737 53.45 -12.46 -6.33
N ASN A 738 54.54 -13.17 -6.65
CA ASN A 738 54.56 -14.61 -6.90
C ASN A 738 54.98 -15.35 -5.62
N SER A 739 54.37 -16.49 -5.29
CA SER A 739 54.72 -17.25 -4.07
C SER A 739 56.16 -17.76 -4.12
N GLN A 740 56.67 -18.05 -5.32
CA GLN A 740 58.02 -18.57 -5.55
C GLN A 740 59.12 -17.56 -5.17
N ASP A 741 58.85 -16.25 -5.31
CA ASP A 741 59.76 -15.17 -4.90
C ASP A 741 60.06 -15.20 -3.39
N TYR A 742 59.17 -15.82 -2.61
CA TYR A 742 59.24 -15.98 -1.16
C TYR A 742 59.53 -17.45 -0.75
N GLY A 743 59.98 -18.28 -1.69
CA GLY A 743 60.28 -19.71 -1.47
C GLY A 743 59.07 -20.63 -1.35
N VAL A 744 57.84 -20.10 -1.35
CA VAL A 744 56.61 -20.87 -1.17
C VAL A 744 56.25 -21.62 -2.45
N THR A 745 56.21 -22.95 -2.37
CA THR A 745 55.90 -23.85 -3.49
C THR A 745 54.51 -24.49 -3.38
N GLY A 746 54.09 -25.22 -4.42
CA GLY A 746 52.85 -26.00 -4.44
C GLY A 746 51.55 -25.27 -4.84
N GLN A 747 51.51 -23.93 -4.86
CA GLN A 747 50.28 -23.15 -5.11
C GLN A 747 49.92 -22.91 -6.60
N GLY A 748 50.77 -23.38 -7.52
CA GLY A 748 50.68 -23.06 -8.96
C GLY A 748 51.20 -21.67 -9.32
N GLU A 749 51.04 -21.27 -10.59
CA GLU A 749 51.58 -20.01 -11.16
C GLU A 749 50.73 -18.77 -10.80
N ARG A 750 50.32 -18.66 -9.52
CA ARG A 750 49.38 -17.63 -9.04
C ARG A 750 50.09 -16.33 -8.66
N VAL A 751 50.25 -15.43 -9.64
CA VAL A 751 50.74 -14.05 -9.42
C VAL A 751 49.58 -13.15 -8.98
N TRP A 752 49.74 -12.45 -7.85
CA TRP A 752 48.83 -11.39 -7.41
C TRP A 752 49.39 -10.01 -7.80
N LEU A 753 48.57 -9.13 -8.37
CA LEU A 753 48.98 -7.82 -8.88
C LEU A 753 48.42 -6.69 -8.03
N TYR A 754 49.32 -5.87 -7.48
CA TYR A 754 48.99 -4.57 -6.91
C TYR A 754 49.03 -3.48 -7.99
N GLU A 755 48.02 -2.60 -8.02
CA GLU A 755 47.97 -1.40 -8.86
C GLU A 755 47.59 -0.17 -8.04
N ASN A 756 48.50 0.79 -7.91
CA ASN A 756 48.31 2.02 -7.13
C ASN A 756 47.49 3.07 -7.92
N LYS A 757 46.19 2.82 -8.07
CA LYS A 757 45.27 3.66 -8.86
C LYS A 757 45.02 5.06 -8.28
N ARG A 758 45.49 5.34 -7.05
CA ARG A 758 45.45 6.65 -6.38
C ARG A 758 46.64 6.79 -5.42
N PRO A 759 47.80 7.28 -5.89
CA PRO A 759 48.95 7.51 -5.03
C PRO A 759 48.58 8.41 -3.84
N ARG A 760 48.74 7.89 -2.64
CA ARG A 760 48.55 8.59 -1.37
C ARG A 760 49.78 8.37 -0.51
N VAL A 761 50.30 9.46 0.06
CA VAL A 761 51.25 9.37 1.18
C VAL A 761 50.49 8.81 2.39
N LEU A 762 50.90 7.64 2.84
CA LEU A 762 50.49 7.04 4.11
C LEU A 762 51.53 7.40 5.18
N SER A 763 51.13 7.49 6.46
CA SER A 763 52.11 7.46 7.55
C SER A 763 52.81 6.10 7.62
N ILE A 764 53.90 5.99 8.39
CA ILE A 764 54.59 4.70 8.62
C ILE A 764 53.62 3.70 9.27
N GLU A 765 52.78 4.16 10.20
CA GLU A 765 51.77 3.39 10.91
C GLU A 765 50.62 2.97 9.99
N GLU A 766 50.10 3.90 9.18
CA GLU A 766 49.09 3.58 8.15
C GLU A 766 49.63 2.57 7.13
N ALA A 767 50.87 2.74 6.67
CA ALA A 767 51.51 1.82 5.72
C ALA A 767 51.72 0.42 6.33
N LYS A 768 52.04 0.31 7.63
CA LYS A 768 52.11 -0.97 8.36
C LYS A 768 50.75 -1.65 8.45
N GLU A 769 49.70 -0.91 8.82
CA GLU A 769 48.35 -1.47 8.93
C GLU A 769 47.86 -1.98 7.57
N GLN A 770 48.00 -1.17 6.51
CA GLN A 770 47.64 -1.57 5.16
C GLN A 770 48.51 -2.73 4.64
N ALA A 771 49.80 -2.81 5.00
CA ALA A 771 50.65 -3.95 4.65
C ALA A 771 50.13 -5.26 5.26
N CYS A 772 49.64 -5.26 6.50
CA CYS A 772 49.07 -6.46 7.14
C CYS A 772 47.79 -6.93 6.41
N ILE A 773 46.94 -5.99 5.99
CA ILE A 773 45.74 -6.29 5.18
C ILE A 773 46.15 -6.86 3.81
N MET A 774 47.14 -6.25 3.16
CA MET A 774 47.66 -6.65 1.86
C MET A 774 48.29 -8.05 1.87
N VAL A 775 49.10 -8.38 2.88
CA VAL A 775 49.63 -9.74 3.14
C VAL A 775 48.49 -10.77 3.20
N SER A 776 47.40 -10.44 3.92
CA SER A 776 46.25 -11.34 4.07
C SER A 776 45.53 -11.59 2.75
N GLN A 777 45.43 -10.57 1.89
CA GLN A 777 44.83 -10.67 0.55
C GLN A 777 45.68 -11.52 -0.41
N ILE A 778 47.00 -11.36 -0.36
CA ILE A 778 47.95 -12.14 -1.19
C ILE A 778 47.89 -13.63 -0.80
N VAL A 779 47.95 -13.93 0.50
CA VAL A 779 47.89 -15.30 1.02
C VAL A 779 46.55 -15.98 0.69
N ALA A 780 45.43 -15.26 0.79
CA ALA A 780 44.13 -15.78 0.35
C ALA A 780 44.10 -16.15 -1.15
N TYR A 781 44.69 -15.30 -1.99
CA TYR A 781 44.73 -15.49 -3.44
C TYR A 781 45.59 -16.67 -3.88
N TRP A 782 46.76 -16.85 -3.25
CA TRP A 782 47.63 -18.02 -3.46
C TRP A 782 46.90 -19.33 -3.12
N LEU A 783 46.09 -19.35 -2.05
CA LEU A 783 45.38 -20.54 -1.56
C LEU A 783 44.06 -20.91 -2.29
N ASP A 784 43.67 -20.20 -3.36
CA ASP A 784 42.39 -20.39 -4.09
C ASP A 784 41.11 -20.16 -3.25
N VAL A 785 41.17 -19.26 -2.26
CA VAL A 785 40.04 -18.97 -1.37
C VAL A 785 39.55 -17.54 -1.58
N SER A 786 38.23 -17.34 -1.64
CA SER A 786 37.64 -16.05 -1.99
C SER A 786 37.45 -15.16 -0.75
N PRO A 787 38.13 -14.01 -0.62
CA PRO A 787 37.86 -13.07 0.47
C PRO A 787 36.43 -12.54 0.46
N ASP A 788 35.75 -12.53 -0.69
CA ASP A 788 34.40 -12.01 -0.77
C ASP A 788 33.32 -13.00 -0.30
N VAL A 789 33.58 -14.31 -0.41
CA VAL A 789 32.62 -15.39 -0.13
C VAL A 789 33.00 -16.16 1.13
N ASP A 790 34.21 -16.71 1.20
CA ASP A 790 34.65 -17.60 2.27
C ASP A 790 34.85 -16.86 3.61
N GLN A 791 35.30 -15.61 3.58
CA GLN A 791 35.35 -14.75 4.78
C GLN A 791 33.96 -14.54 5.38
N LYS A 792 32.98 -14.21 4.53
CA LYS A 792 31.61 -13.94 4.98
C LYS A 792 30.90 -15.24 5.40
N LEU A 793 31.23 -16.38 4.78
CA LEU A 793 30.83 -17.71 5.25
C LEU A 793 31.46 -18.05 6.61
N CYS A 794 32.74 -17.72 6.83
CA CYS A 794 33.39 -17.89 8.13
C CYS A 794 32.67 -17.07 9.21
N TRP A 795 32.35 -15.79 8.93
CA TRP A 795 31.59 -14.95 9.86
C TRP A 795 30.17 -15.49 10.11
N PHE A 796 29.48 -16.02 9.10
CA PHE A 796 28.18 -16.71 9.26
C PHE A 796 28.29 -17.87 10.25
N VAL A 797 29.26 -18.77 10.04
CA VAL A 797 29.53 -19.93 10.88
C VAL A 797 29.91 -19.50 12.30
N MET A 798 30.79 -18.51 12.46
CA MET A 798 31.15 -17.99 13.78
C MET A 798 29.95 -17.44 14.53
N VAL A 799 29.01 -16.77 13.85
CA VAL A 799 27.77 -16.32 14.49
C VAL A 799 26.89 -17.51 14.92
N LEU A 800 26.79 -18.59 14.14
CA LEU A 800 26.09 -19.82 14.58
C LEU A 800 26.73 -20.39 15.85
N MET A 801 28.07 -20.56 15.85
CA MET A 801 28.85 -21.04 16.99
C MET A 801 28.69 -20.15 18.24
N GLU A 802 28.68 -18.83 18.07
CA GLU A 802 28.56 -17.84 19.14
C GLU A 802 27.11 -17.62 19.65
N THR A 803 26.09 -18.29 19.06
CA THR A 803 24.68 -18.10 19.42
C THR A 803 23.91 -19.38 19.72
N ILE A 804 23.90 -20.33 18.78
CA ILE A 804 23.09 -21.56 18.87
C ILE A 804 23.93 -22.85 18.88
N GLY A 805 25.24 -22.75 18.65
CA GLY A 805 26.17 -23.88 18.61
C GLY A 805 26.47 -24.34 17.20
N LEU A 806 27.56 -25.11 17.07
CA LEU A 806 28.04 -25.60 15.77
C LEU A 806 27.15 -26.74 15.23
N GLU A 807 26.41 -27.41 16.11
CA GLU A 807 25.44 -28.45 15.78
C GLU A 807 24.35 -27.96 14.82
N ALA A 808 24.03 -26.66 14.80
CA ALA A 808 23.11 -26.07 13.83
C ALA A 808 23.54 -26.32 12.38
N VAL A 809 24.85 -26.36 12.10
CA VAL A 809 25.40 -26.64 10.75
C VAL A 809 25.09 -28.07 10.28
N SER A 810 24.75 -28.98 11.20
CA SER A 810 24.34 -30.35 10.85
C SER A 810 22.91 -30.44 10.31
N MET A 811 22.06 -29.41 10.50
CA MET A 811 20.69 -29.36 9.98
C MET A 811 20.67 -29.19 8.46
N ASP A 812 19.78 -29.88 7.75
CA ASP A 812 19.67 -29.82 6.28
C ASP A 812 19.42 -28.40 5.76
N HIS A 813 18.62 -27.61 6.46
CA HIS A 813 18.34 -26.21 6.07
C HIS A 813 19.59 -25.32 6.16
N VAL A 814 20.39 -25.46 7.23
CA VAL A 814 21.62 -24.68 7.42
C VAL A 814 22.73 -25.19 6.49
N TRP A 815 22.82 -26.50 6.28
CA TRP A 815 23.79 -27.09 5.36
C TRP A 815 23.58 -26.64 3.91
N LYS A 816 22.32 -26.51 3.45
CA LYS A 816 21.99 -25.90 2.15
C LYS A 816 22.47 -24.44 2.06
N MET A 817 22.36 -23.66 3.14
CA MET A 817 22.89 -22.29 3.20
C MET A 817 24.42 -22.22 3.23
N VAL A 818 25.12 -23.26 3.74
CA VAL A 818 26.58 -23.38 3.67
C VAL A 818 27.05 -23.79 2.27
N CYS A 819 26.35 -24.74 1.62
CA CYS A 819 26.69 -25.18 0.26
C CYS A 819 26.34 -24.14 -0.83
N HIS A 820 25.36 -23.28 -0.57
CA HIS A 820 24.93 -22.21 -1.47
C HIS A 820 25.02 -20.85 -0.78
N PHE A 821 26.15 -20.60 -0.12
CA PHE A 821 26.38 -19.39 0.67
C PHE A 821 26.36 -18.13 -0.20
N THR A 822 25.70 -17.08 0.30
CA THR A 822 25.76 -15.74 -0.29
C THR A 822 26.03 -14.69 0.80
N PRO A 823 26.79 -13.61 0.50
CA PRO A 823 27.02 -12.50 1.44
C PRO A 823 25.76 -11.90 2.08
N ALA A 824 24.61 -11.98 1.40
CA ALA A 824 23.31 -11.52 1.88
C ALA A 824 22.79 -12.30 3.11
N TYR A 825 23.35 -13.47 3.44
CA TYR A 825 22.99 -14.22 4.65
C TYR A 825 23.56 -13.63 5.94
N VAL A 826 24.54 -12.71 5.85
CA VAL A 826 25.21 -12.07 7.01
C VAL A 826 24.94 -10.57 7.07
N VAL A 827 24.75 -9.91 5.91
CA VAL A 827 24.62 -8.46 5.81
C VAL A 827 23.15 -8.05 5.66
N LEU A 828 22.63 -7.34 6.66
CA LEU A 828 21.25 -6.83 6.69
C LEU A 828 21.08 -5.60 5.76
N SER A 829 21.22 -5.80 4.44
CA SER A 829 21.03 -4.74 3.44
C SER A 829 20.21 -5.20 2.24
N SER A 830 19.14 -4.47 1.93
CA SER A 830 18.38 -4.63 0.69
C SER A 830 19.22 -4.18 -0.52
N GLY A 831 19.69 -5.15 -1.31
CA GLY A 831 20.34 -4.93 -2.61
C GLY A 831 21.87 -5.07 -2.62
N ARG A 832 22.47 -4.63 -3.75
CA ARG A 832 23.84 -4.96 -4.22
C ARG A 832 25.02 -4.56 -3.30
N ASN A 833 24.79 -4.04 -2.10
CA ASN A 833 25.85 -3.62 -1.17
C ASN A 833 26.37 -4.74 -0.25
N ALA A 834 25.71 -5.90 -0.15
CA ALA A 834 26.15 -7.00 0.72
C ALA A 834 27.57 -7.51 0.44
N ALA A 835 28.07 -7.36 -0.80
CA ALA A 835 29.46 -7.66 -1.13
C ALA A 835 30.45 -6.66 -0.49
N LYS A 836 30.10 -5.36 -0.44
CA LYS A 836 30.95 -4.27 0.07
C LYS A 836 30.98 -4.16 1.61
N ALA A 837 30.52 -5.19 2.32
CA ALA A 837 30.62 -5.30 3.77
C ALA A 837 32.01 -5.81 4.16
N THR A 838 32.95 -4.90 4.40
CA THR A 838 34.38 -5.21 4.62
C THR A 838 34.77 -5.48 6.07
N SER A 839 33.83 -5.51 7.02
CA SER A 839 34.15 -5.65 8.45
C SER A 839 33.18 -6.55 9.22
N ARG A 840 33.71 -7.20 10.27
CA ARG A 840 33.01 -8.21 11.10
C ARG A 840 31.80 -7.64 11.85
N GLU A 841 31.76 -6.34 12.08
CA GLU A 841 30.61 -5.60 12.64
C GLU A 841 29.34 -5.81 11.81
N SER A 842 29.48 -6.07 10.50
CA SER A 842 28.35 -6.38 9.61
C SER A 842 27.58 -7.62 10.08
N ALA A 843 28.27 -8.62 10.64
CA ALA A 843 27.68 -9.85 11.19
C ALA A 843 26.98 -9.63 12.55
N LYS A 844 27.21 -8.49 13.21
CA LYS A 844 26.58 -8.15 14.50
C LYS A 844 25.05 -8.07 14.38
N ALA A 845 24.52 -7.69 13.22
CA ALA A 845 23.08 -7.69 12.95
C ALA A 845 22.50 -9.12 13.00
N LEU A 846 23.12 -10.08 12.30
CA LEU A 846 22.72 -11.50 12.34
C LEU A 846 22.86 -12.08 13.76
N LYS A 847 23.97 -11.76 14.45
CA LYS A 847 24.19 -12.21 15.82
C LYS A 847 23.11 -11.69 16.78
N ASN A 848 22.81 -10.39 16.73
CA ASN A 848 21.77 -9.78 17.57
C ASN A 848 20.39 -10.38 17.28
N GLU A 849 20.07 -10.71 16.02
CA GLU A 849 18.80 -11.33 15.64
C GLU A 849 18.71 -12.77 16.17
N LEU A 850 19.74 -13.61 15.97
CA LEU A 850 19.76 -14.98 16.47
C LEU A 850 19.74 -15.04 18.01
N GLN A 851 20.42 -14.11 18.69
CA GLN A 851 20.34 -13.99 20.15
C GLN A 851 18.95 -13.56 20.66
N GLN A 852 18.14 -12.93 19.81
CA GLN A 852 16.74 -12.58 20.10
C GLN A 852 15.73 -13.56 19.48
N HIS A 853 16.21 -14.61 18.80
CA HIS A 853 15.38 -15.60 18.14
C HIS A 853 14.87 -16.65 19.14
N PRO A 854 13.60 -17.11 19.05
CA PRO A 854 13.02 -18.13 19.93
C PRO A 854 13.93 -19.35 20.13
N ILE A 855 14.56 -19.86 19.06
CA ILE A 855 15.53 -20.97 19.10
C ILE A 855 16.65 -20.84 20.16
N SER A 856 17.03 -19.62 20.52
CA SER A 856 18.07 -19.34 21.54
C SER A 856 17.52 -19.31 22.98
N ASN A 857 16.20 -19.39 23.15
CA ASN A 857 15.51 -19.44 24.44
C ASN A 857 14.85 -20.84 24.65
N PRO A 858 15.40 -21.68 25.55
CA PRO A 858 14.86 -23.00 25.94
C PRO A 858 13.40 -23.05 26.39
N SER A 859 12.80 -21.91 26.75
CA SER A 859 11.38 -21.82 27.16
C SER A 859 10.41 -21.63 25.99
N THR A 860 10.88 -21.47 24.76
CA THR A 860 10.05 -21.43 23.54
C THR A 860 9.96 -22.82 22.90
N LYS A 861 8.99 -23.05 22.00
CA LYS A 861 8.86 -24.33 21.30
C LYS A 861 10.04 -24.57 20.36
N GLU A 862 10.49 -23.54 19.64
CA GLU A 862 11.68 -23.59 18.78
C GLU A 862 12.94 -23.93 19.58
N GLY A 863 13.17 -23.26 20.71
CA GLY A 863 14.34 -23.51 21.57
C GLY A 863 14.30 -24.90 22.21
N TYR A 864 13.13 -25.37 22.62
CA TYR A 864 12.95 -26.73 23.13
C TYR A 864 13.21 -27.81 22.06
N LEU A 865 12.65 -27.65 20.85
CA LEU A 865 12.88 -28.57 19.74
C LEU A 865 14.34 -28.59 19.31
N TYR A 866 15.00 -27.43 19.25
CA TYR A 866 16.41 -27.34 18.91
C TYR A 866 17.32 -27.90 20.02
N LEU A 867 16.96 -27.74 21.31
CA LEU A 867 17.63 -28.44 22.40
C LEU A 867 17.50 -29.97 22.27
N GLN A 868 16.30 -30.49 21.99
CA GLN A 868 16.12 -31.92 21.72
C GLN A 868 16.97 -32.36 20.52
N TYR A 869 17.00 -31.61 19.42
CA TYR A 869 17.85 -31.90 18.26
C TYR A 869 19.33 -31.95 18.63
N ARG A 870 19.84 -30.91 19.32
CA ARG A 870 21.25 -30.79 19.70
C ARG A 870 21.67 -31.89 20.67
N ASP A 871 20.82 -32.23 21.64
CA ASP A 871 21.17 -33.22 22.66
C ASP A 871 20.92 -34.67 22.19
N LEU A 872 20.03 -34.89 21.22
CA LEU A 872 19.94 -36.13 20.43
C LEU A 872 21.18 -36.31 19.54
N PHE A 873 21.58 -35.26 18.81
CA PHE A 873 22.77 -35.26 17.93
C PHE A 873 24.05 -35.57 18.72
N ASN A 874 24.21 -34.95 19.89
CA ASN A 874 25.31 -35.22 20.82
C ASN A 874 25.14 -36.50 21.65
N ARG A 875 24.15 -37.37 21.34
CA ARG A 875 23.87 -38.65 22.03
C ARG A 875 23.61 -38.55 23.54
N LYS A 876 23.22 -37.38 24.05
CA LYS A 876 22.77 -37.17 25.43
C LYS A 876 21.31 -37.61 25.64
N LEU A 877 20.51 -37.56 24.57
CA LEU A 877 19.13 -38.03 24.50
C LEU A 877 19.06 -39.25 23.57
N ARG A 878 18.29 -40.29 23.90
CA ARG A 878 18.14 -41.48 23.03
C ARG A 878 16.95 -41.26 22.07
N PRO A 879 16.94 -41.83 20.85
CA PRO A 879 15.84 -41.65 19.89
C PRO A 879 14.45 -42.00 20.44
N GLY A 880 14.35 -42.96 21.36
CA GLY A 880 13.09 -43.34 22.03
C GLY A 880 12.57 -42.32 23.05
N ASP A 881 13.43 -41.49 23.63
CA ASP A 881 13.08 -40.48 24.64
C ASP A 881 12.65 -39.13 24.00
N VAL A 882 12.69 -39.04 22.67
CA VAL A 882 12.35 -37.84 21.88
C VAL A 882 10.86 -37.82 21.55
N ASP A 883 10.14 -36.81 22.02
CA ASP A 883 8.81 -36.45 21.51
C ASP A 883 8.79 -34.96 21.09
N PRO A 884 8.59 -34.63 19.80
CA PRO A 884 8.38 -33.25 19.36
C PRO A 884 7.09 -32.62 19.91
N ARG A 885 6.10 -33.43 20.33
CA ARG A 885 4.78 -32.98 20.78
C ARG A 885 4.70 -32.71 22.29
N SER A 886 5.65 -33.20 23.09
CA SER A 886 5.68 -33.00 24.54
C SER A 886 6.13 -31.60 25.00
N PHE A 887 5.98 -30.57 24.16
CA PHE A 887 6.20 -29.18 24.56
C PHE A 887 5.02 -28.66 25.40
N THR A 888 4.97 -29.06 26.66
CA THR A 888 4.03 -28.55 27.67
C THR A 888 4.74 -27.58 28.61
N ARG A 889 4.69 -26.26 28.33
CA ARG A 889 5.29 -25.24 29.20
C ARG A 889 4.49 -23.93 29.30
N THR A 890 4.01 -23.65 30.50
CA THR A 890 3.97 -22.35 31.20
C THR A 890 3.31 -21.11 30.56
N SER A 891 2.78 -21.16 29.34
CA SER A 891 2.13 -20.00 28.71
C SER A 891 0.82 -19.59 29.41
N SER A 892 0.01 -20.58 29.81
CA SER A 892 -1.20 -20.40 30.61
C SER A 892 -0.93 -19.89 32.03
N SER A 893 0.19 -20.27 32.66
CA SER A 893 0.58 -19.70 33.96
C SER A 893 0.96 -18.21 33.88
N LEU A 894 1.53 -17.74 32.77
CA LEU A 894 1.77 -16.31 32.56
C LEU A 894 0.46 -15.54 32.31
N PHE A 895 -0.50 -16.16 31.62
CA PHE A 895 -1.84 -15.61 31.45
C PHE A 895 -2.61 -15.50 32.77
N ALA A 896 -2.53 -16.53 33.62
CA ALA A 896 -3.06 -16.52 34.99
C ALA A 896 -2.35 -15.49 35.88
N HIS A 897 -1.03 -15.30 35.72
CA HIS A 897 -0.28 -14.27 36.45
C HIS A 897 -0.71 -12.85 36.07
N MET A 898 -0.95 -12.58 34.77
CA MET A 898 -1.54 -11.33 34.30
C MET A 898 -2.89 -11.05 34.98
N TRP A 899 -3.74 -12.07 35.14
CA TRP A 899 -5.01 -11.94 35.88
C TRP A 899 -4.81 -11.70 37.39
N ARG A 900 -3.85 -12.35 38.04
CA ARG A 900 -3.49 -12.11 39.45
C ARG A 900 -3.05 -10.66 39.71
N LEU A 901 -2.14 -10.13 38.88
CA LEU A 901 -1.73 -8.72 38.94
C LEU A 901 -2.90 -7.76 38.66
N SER A 902 -3.86 -8.18 37.83
CA SER A 902 -5.06 -7.40 37.53
C SER A 902 -6.05 -7.37 38.70
N LEU A 903 -6.21 -8.47 39.44
CA LEU A 903 -7.01 -8.50 40.67
C LEU A 903 -6.42 -7.59 41.73
N GLN A 904 -5.10 -7.68 41.97
CA GLN A 904 -4.39 -6.81 42.92
C GLN A 904 -4.59 -5.32 42.60
N TYR A 905 -4.50 -4.93 41.33
CA TYR A 905 -4.76 -3.56 40.88
C TYR A 905 -6.24 -3.12 41.03
N ILE A 906 -7.20 -4.05 41.07
CA ILE A 906 -8.63 -3.75 41.31
C ILE A 906 -8.94 -3.63 42.81
N GLU A 907 -8.24 -4.40 43.64
CA GLU A 907 -8.34 -4.34 45.10
C GLU A 907 -7.66 -3.09 45.68
N ASP A 908 -6.45 -2.77 45.19
CA ASP A 908 -5.68 -1.58 45.56
C ASP A 908 -4.93 -1.01 44.33
N PRO A 909 -5.48 0.02 43.66
CA PRO A 909 -4.84 0.67 42.52
C PRO A 909 -3.57 1.48 42.88
N ASP A 910 -3.44 1.89 44.14
CA ASP A 910 -2.33 2.70 44.66
C ASP A 910 -1.21 1.83 45.28
N ALA A 911 -1.44 0.52 45.42
CA ALA A 911 -0.41 -0.46 45.73
C ALA A 911 0.80 -0.30 44.80
N ASN A 912 2.00 -0.52 45.36
CA ASN A 912 3.26 -0.30 44.66
C ASN A 912 4.07 -1.59 44.41
N PRO A 913 3.51 -2.62 43.73
CA PRO A 913 4.33 -3.70 43.19
C PRO A 913 5.20 -3.11 42.06
N SER A 914 6.51 -3.29 42.15
CA SER A 914 7.49 -2.76 41.19
C SER A 914 7.57 -3.58 39.90
N ASP A 915 6.42 -3.97 39.35
CA ASP A 915 6.28 -4.79 38.14
C ASP A 915 5.94 -3.96 36.89
N ALA A 916 6.40 -4.41 35.73
CA ALA A 916 6.22 -3.73 34.45
C ALA A 916 4.76 -3.74 33.97
N PHE A 917 3.98 -4.80 34.22
CA PHE A 917 2.56 -4.84 33.85
C PHE A 917 1.71 -3.98 34.78
N SER A 918 1.97 -3.98 36.09
CA SER A 918 1.28 -3.09 37.04
C SER A 918 1.51 -1.60 36.72
N ASN A 919 2.68 -1.22 36.21
CA ASN A 919 2.90 0.13 35.69
C ASN A 919 2.02 0.43 34.46
N LEU A 920 1.85 -0.49 33.52
CA LEU A 920 0.93 -0.31 32.38
C LEU A 920 -0.54 -0.18 32.80
N LEU A 921 -0.97 -0.87 33.87
CA LEU A 921 -2.32 -0.70 34.42
C LEU A 921 -2.51 0.71 35.00
N ARG A 922 -1.52 1.23 35.74
CA ARG A 922 -1.52 2.62 36.23
C ARG A 922 -1.42 3.67 35.11
N GLU A 923 -0.77 3.38 33.98
CA GLU A 923 -0.76 4.25 32.79
C GLU A 923 -2.12 4.31 32.07
N ASP A 924 -2.72 3.16 31.79
CA ASP A 924 -3.87 3.04 30.87
C ASP A 924 -4.67 1.75 31.10
N ALA A 925 -5.33 1.63 32.25
CA ALA A 925 -6.16 0.47 32.61
C ALA A 925 -7.20 0.12 31.53
N ASP A 926 -7.84 1.10 30.88
CA ASP A 926 -8.78 0.82 29.80
C ASP A 926 -8.11 0.13 28.59
N PHE A 927 -6.85 0.46 28.30
CA PHE A 927 -6.08 -0.17 27.23
C PHE A 927 -5.42 -1.50 27.60
N TYR A 928 -5.07 -1.73 28.87
CA TYR A 928 -4.31 -2.93 29.30
C TYR A 928 -5.05 -3.91 30.22
N LEU A 929 -6.08 -3.51 30.98
CA LEU A 929 -6.73 -4.38 31.97
C LEU A 929 -7.54 -5.53 31.30
N PRO A 930 -7.23 -6.80 31.57
CA PRO A 930 -7.88 -7.97 30.96
C PRO A 930 -9.25 -8.29 31.59
N ILE A 931 -9.49 -7.86 32.83
CA ILE A 931 -10.78 -8.03 33.51
C ILE A 931 -11.72 -6.94 32.99
N ARG A 932 -12.39 -7.24 31.87
CA ARG A 932 -13.15 -6.29 31.04
C ARG A 932 -14.10 -5.38 31.82
N GLU A 933 -14.90 -5.96 32.71
CA GLU A 933 -15.94 -5.24 33.46
C GLU A 933 -15.41 -4.41 34.63
N ALA A 934 -14.11 -4.52 34.92
CA ALA A 934 -13.38 -3.65 35.85
C ALA A 934 -12.62 -2.51 35.16
N ALA A 935 -12.65 -2.41 33.82
CA ALA A 935 -12.05 -1.27 33.12
C ALA A 935 -12.77 0.04 33.51
N PRO A 936 -12.06 1.16 33.76
CA PRO A 936 -12.69 2.39 34.29
C PRO A 936 -13.89 2.88 33.48
N THR A 937 -13.79 2.89 32.14
CA THR A 937 -14.89 3.27 31.26
C THR A 937 -16.10 2.32 31.36
N ARG A 938 -15.87 1.02 31.60
CA ARG A 938 -16.96 0.05 31.84
C ARG A 938 -17.61 0.27 33.21
N ILE A 939 -16.82 0.51 34.26
CA ILE A 939 -17.32 0.80 35.61
C ILE A 939 -18.23 2.03 35.60
N ARG A 940 -17.78 3.14 34.99
CA ARG A 940 -18.60 4.37 34.87
C ARG A 940 -19.86 4.10 34.04
N ALA A 941 -19.73 3.51 32.85
CA ALA A 941 -20.84 3.36 31.91
C ALA A 941 -21.90 2.31 32.31
N ARG A 942 -21.64 1.48 33.33
CA ARG A 942 -22.62 0.54 33.94
C ARG A 942 -23.24 1.04 35.26
N GLY A 943 -22.82 2.21 35.76
CA GLY A 943 -23.43 2.85 36.93
C GLY A 943 -24.88 3.28 36.67
N SER A 944 -25.58 3.78 37.70
CA SER A 944 -26.99 4.25 37.61
C SER A 944 -27.21 5.21 36.43
N ASP A 945 -26.27 6.12 36.23
CA ASP A 945 -26.36 7.24 35.29
C ASP A 945 -25.70 6.87 33.93
N GLY A 946 -25.32 5.60 33.77
CA GLY A 946 -24.61 5.07 32.61
C GLY A 946 -25.53 4.46 31.56
N PRO A 947 -25.12 4.46 30.27
CA PRO A 947 -25.93 3.92 29.18
C PRO A 947 -26.23 2.42 29.34
N TYR A 948 -25.37 1.66 30.02
CA TYR A 948 -25.52 0.21 30.22
C TYR A 948 -26.32 -0.17 31.48
N HIS A 949 -26.88 0.80 32.22
CA HIS A 949 -27.79 0.47 33.33
C HIS A 949 -29.02 -0.30 32.81
N PRO A 950 -29.52 -1.35 33.50
CA PRO A 950 -30.55 -2.23 32.94
C PRO A 950 -31.87 -1.53 32.54
N THR A 951 -32.26 -0.47 33.25
CA THR A 951 -33.46 0.34 32.90
C THR A 951 -33.21 1.29 31.73
N THR A 952 -31.95 1.60 31.44
CA THR A 952 -31.53 2.64 30.50
C THR A 952 -31.22 2.03 29.13
N ILE A 953 -30.37 0.99 29.09
CA ILE A 953 -29.84 0.40 27.84
C ILE A 953 -30.92 -0.15 26.89
N VAL A 954 -32.05 -0.56 27.47
CA VAL A 954 -33.21 -1.12 26.76
C VAL A 954 -34.02 -0.05 26.04
N THR A 955 -33.82 1.22 26.37
CA THR A 955 -34.48 2.37 25.75
C THR A 955 -33.67 2.89 24.55
N LEU A 956 -34.34 3.62 23.65
CA LEU A 956 -33.70 4.33 22.54
C LEU A 956 -32.59 5.32 23.00
N PRO A 957 -32.79 6.18 24.02
CA PRO A 957 -31.72 6.96 24.66
C PRO A 957 -30.49 6.14 25.10
N GLY A 958 -30.69 4.99 25.76
CA GLY A 958 -29.60 4.19 26.31
C GLY A 958 -28.72 3.56 25.23
N ILE A 959 -29.33 2.95 24.20
CA ILE A 959 -28.54 2.40 23.08
C ILE A 959 -27.85 3.49 22.26
N PHE A 960 -28.51 4.64 22.05
CA PHE A 960 -27.89 5.77 21.36
C PHE A 960 -26.65 6.22 22.11
N SER A 961 -26.78 6.39 23.42
CA SER A 961 -25.70 6.76 24.33
C SER A 961 -24.56 5.72 24.37
N ALA A 962 -24.89 4.42 24.28
CA ALA A 962 -23.90 3.35 24.13
C ALA A 962 -23.17 3.39 22.77
N ILE A 963 -23.86 3.76 21.68
CA ILE A 963 -23.22 4.03 20.39
C ILE A 963 -22.36 5.29 20.46
N VAL A 964 -22.83 6.40 21.05
CA VAL A 964 -22.04 7.63 21.24
C VAL A 964 -20.73 7.32 21.96
N LEU A 965 -20.80 6.50 23.02
CA LEU A 965 -19.64 5.97 23.72
C LEU A 965 -18.72 5.18 22.77
N ARG A 966 -19.17 4.08 22.16
CA ARG A 966 -18.27 3.23 21.34
C ARG A 966 -17.79 3.88 20.04
N ALA A 967 -18.65 4.64 19.36
CA ALA A 967 -18.35 5.26 18.08
C ALA A 967 -17.58 6.59 18.20
N PHE A 968 -17.65 7.32 19.31
CA PHE A 968 -17.01 8.65 19.46
C PHE A 968 -16.27 8.86 20.79
N THR A 969 -16.95 8.77 21.94
CA THR A 969 -16.41 9.28 23.21
C THR A 969 -15.56 8.29 24.00
N TYR A 970 -15.39 7.05 23.54
CA TYR A 970 -14.58 6.03 24.22
C TYR A 970 -13.14 6.49 24.45
N ARG A 971 -12.85 6.78 25.74
CA ARG A 971 -11.59 7.37 26.24
C ARG A 971 -11.30 8.81 25.78
N SER A 972 -12.32 9.63 25.54
CA SER A 972 -12.19 11.10 25.41
C SER A 972 -12.37 11.80 26.76
N LYS A 973 -12.04 13.09 26.85
CA LYS A 973 -12.24 13.88 28.09
C LYS A 973 -13.73 14.14 28.34
N PHE A 974 -14.49 14.46 27.29
CA PHE A 974 -15.95 14.66 27.36
C PHE A 974 -16.69 13.49 28.04
N PHE A 975 -16.27 12.24 27.83
CA PHE A 975 -16.84 11.08 28.53
C PHE A 975 -16.62 11.09 30.05
N TRP A 976 -15.52 11.67 30.53
CA TRP A 976 -15.19 11.77 31.96
C TRP A 976 -15.79 13.02 32.62
N ASP A 977 -15.85 14.13 31.88
CA ASP A 977 -16.26 15.42 32.42
C ASP A 977 -17.79 15.64 32.39
N ARG A 978 -18.51 15.01 31.44
CA ARG A 978 -19.94 15.25 31.19
C ARG A 978 -20.80 13.99 31.38
N ARG A 979 -22.12 14.17 31.35
CA ARG A 979 -23.10 13.06 31.45
C ARG A 979 -22.96 12.09 30.30
N MET A 980 -23.35 10.83 30.51
CA MET A 980 -23.19 9.76 29.52
C MET A 980 -24.47 9.40 28.77
N VAL A 981 -25.64 9.84 29.24
CA VAL A 981 -26.95 9.47 28.69
C VAL A 981 -27.64 10.70 28.10
N PHE A 982 -28.05 10.56 26.85
CA PHE A 982 -28.66 11.60 26.02
C PHE A 982 -30.01 11.09 25.48
N HIS A 983 -31.06 11.89 25.66
CA HIS A 983 -32.44 11.52 25.36
C HIS A 983 -32.81 11.63 23.88
N SER A 984 -32.03 12.39 23.10
CA SER A 984 -32.07 12.45 21.64
C SER A 984 -30.73 12.94 21.07
N TRP A 985 -30.65 13.08 19.74
CA TRP A 985 -29.54 13.82 19.12
C TRP A 985 -29.45 15.26 19.65
N GLU A 986 -30.58 15.96 19.77
CA GLU A 986 -30.66 17.36 20.18
C GLU A 986 -30.20 17.57 21.64
N ASP A 987 -30.42 16.58 22.52
CA ASP A 987 -29.94 16.58 23.91
C ASP A 987 -28.39 16.44 23.98
N LEU A 988 -27.80 15.69 23.06
CA LEU A 988 -26.33 15.61 22.90
C LEU A 988 -25.77 16.88 22.25
N ASP A 989 -26.43 17.42 21.23
CA ASP A 989 -26.03 18.64 20.52
C ASP A 989 -26.01 19.85 21.46
N GLN A 990 -27.02 19.98 22.33
CA GLN A 990 -27.07 21.00 23.39
C GLN A 990 -25.94 20.85 24.41
N GLU A 991 -25.58 19.62 24.81
CA GLU A 991 -24.42 19.38 25.69
C GLU A 991 -23.11 19.84 25.02
N ILE A 992 -22.92 19.47 23.74
CA ILE A 992 -21.74 19.85 22.96
C ILE A 992 -21.65 21.38 22.80
N MET A 993 -22.77 22.04 22.45
CA MET A 993 -22.83 23.49 22.33
C MET A 993 -22.57 24.18 23.67
N SER A 994 -23.09 23.65 24.79
CA SER A 994 -22.80 24.20 26.12
C SER A 994 -21.31 24.13 26.44
N VAL A 995 -20.64 23.01 26.15
CA VAL A 995 -19.17 22.89 26.33
C VAL A 995 -18.43 23.90 25.46
N MET A 996 -18.87 24.15 24.22
CA MET A 996 -18.19 25.09 23.31
C MET A 996 -18.48 26.57 23.61
N ASP A 997 -19.63 26.89 24.22
CA ASP A 997 -19.92 28.23 24.77
C ASP A 997 -19.12 28.47 26.07
N ASP A 998 -18.94 27.44 26.93
CA ASP A 998 -18.07 27.49 28.13
C ASP A 998 -16.57 27.62 27.75
N HIS A 999 -16.15 26.90 26.70
CA HIS A 999 -14.75 26.72 26.28
C HIS A 999 -14.56 27.03 24.78
N PRO A 1000 -14.49 28.31 24.37
CA PRO A 1000 -14.38 28.71 22.97
C PRO A 1000 -13.05 28.30 22.30
N GLU A 1001 -12.05 27.85 23.07
CA GLU A 1001 -10.83 27.22 22.56
C GLU A 1001 -11.05 25.79 22.04
N LEU A 1002 -12.16 25.14 22.41
CA LEU A 1002 -12.48 23.78 22.00
C LEU A 1002 -13.31 23.76 20.70
N SER A 1003 -12.85 22.95 19.76
CA SER A 1003 -13.62 22.56 18.57
C SER A 1003 -13.97 21.07 18.60
N LEU A 1004 -14.88 20.63 17.74
CA LEU A 1004 -15.17 19.21 17.51
C LEU A 1004 -13.93 18.37 17.15
N LYS A 1005 -12.84 19.00 16.69
CA LYS A 1005 -11.55 18.38 16.34
C LYS A 1005 -10.50 18.42 17.45
N SER A 1006 -10.78 19.03 18.60
CA SER A 1006 -9.83 19.27 19.70
C SER A 1006 -9.31 18.03 20.45
N GLY A 1007 -9.82 16.83 20.14
CA GLY A 1007 -9.54 15.60 20.90
C GLY A 1007 -10.29 15.51 22.25
N TYR A 1008 -10.89 16.61 22.72
CA TYR A 1008 -11.69 16.66 23.94
C TYR A 1008 -12.94 15.78 23.83
N PHE A 1009 -13.72 15.99 22.75
CA PHE A 1009 -14.98 15.26 22.49
C PHE A 1009 -14.75 13.82 22.04
N THR A 1010 -13.76 13.57 21.18
CA THR A 1010 -13.49 12.26 20.58
C THR A 1010 -12.00 11.93 20.61
N ASN A 1011 -11.67 10.75 21.12
CA ASN A 1011 -10.32 10.23 21.05
C ASN A 1011 -10.10 9.58 19.67
N PHE A 1012 -9.34 10.24 18.80
CA PHE A 1012 -9.10 9.75 17.43
C PHE A 1012 -8.33 8.42 17.39
N ARG A 1013 -7.67 8.00 18.48
CA ARG A 1013 -6.84 6.80 18.58
C ARG A 1013 -7.49 5.61 19.30
N SER A 1014 -8.76 5.70 19.73
CA SER A 1014 -9.44 4.66 20.55
C SER A 1014 -9.26 3.21 20.05
N TYR A 1015 -9.16 3.03 18.73
CA TYR A 1015 -9.05 1.73 18.06
C TYR A 1015 -7.82 1.60 17.14
N GLY A 1016 -6.77 2.41 17.37
CA GLY A 1016 -5.50 2.33 16.64
C GLY A 1016 -5.18 3.57 15.79
N VAL A 1017 -5.25 3.43 14.47
CA VAL A 1017 -4.87 4.49 13.51
C VAL A 1017 -5.77 5.73 13.70
N PRO A 1018 -5.22 6.96 13.76
CA PRO A 1018 -6.02 8.18 13.91
C PRO A 1018 -6.97 8.41 12.72
N VAL A 1019 -8.27 8.56 12.98
CA VAL A 1019 -9.28 8.93 11.97
C VAL A 1019 -9.80 10.34 12.26
N MET A 1020 -9.19 11.36 11.67
CA MET A 1020 -9.46 12.77 12.01
C MET A 1020 -10.85 13.29 11.58
N GLN A 1021 -11.58 12.51 10.75
CA GLN A 1021 -12.97 12.76 10.36
C GLN A 1021 -13.99 12.26 11.40
N ARG A 1022 -13.54 11.54 12.43
CA ARG A 1022 -14.36 10.97 13.50
C ARG A 1022 -14.77 12.05 14.52
N THR A 1023 -15.65 12.96 14.14
CA THR A 1023 -16.16 14.03 15.01
C THR A 1023 -17.55 13.67 15.56
N ILE A 1024 -17.83 14.11 16.79
CA ILE A 1024 -18.99 13.67 17.59
C ILE A 1024 -20.36 14.07 16.97
N ASP A 1025 -20.38 15.09 16.11
CA ASP A 1025 -21.57 15.50 15.35
C ASP A 1025 -22.12 14.39 14.43
N LYS A 1026 -21.27 13.44 14.02
CA LYS A 1026 -21.69 12.29 13.21
C LYS A 1026 -22.49 11.25 14.00
N ALA A 1027 -22.70 11.45 15.31
CA ALA A 1027 -23.65 10.69 16.10
C ALA A 1027 -25.11 10.85 15.61
N LYS A 1028 -25.49 12.00 15.00
CA LYS A 1028 -26.86 12.25 14.51
C LYS A 1028 -27.41 11.12 13.62
N GLN A 1029 -26.58 10.60 12.71
CA GLN A 1029 -26.96 9.49 11.83
C GLN A 1029 -27.22 8.18 12.59
N SER A 1030 -26.55 7.96 13.74
CA SER A 1030 -26.80 6.80 14.60
C SER A 1030 -28.13 6.91 15.35
N TRP A 1031 -28.58 8.10 15.72
CA TRP A 1031 -29.90 8.33 16.31
C TRP A 1031 -31.01 7.96 15.32
N LEU A 1032 -30.99 8.55 14.12
CA LEU A 1032 -31.93 8.27 13.04
C LEU A 1032 -31.96 6.77 12.70
N SER A 1033 -30.79 6.15 12.54
CA SER A 1033 -30.65 4.73 12.25
C SER A 1033 -31.17 3.77 13.33
N LEU A 1034 -31.30 4.22 14.59
CA LEU A 1034 -31.94 3.45 15.66
C LEU A 1034 -33.46 3.58 15.64
N GLN A 1035 -33.98 4.74 15.21
CA GLN A 1035 -35.41 4.98 15.01
C GLN A 1035 -35.92 4.18 13.80
N GLU A 1036 -35.31 4.36 12.63
CA GLU A 1036 -35.69 3.69 11.37
C GLU A 1036 -35.68 2.15 11.48
N ARG A 1037 -34.76 1.60 12.27
CA ARG A 1037 -34.58 0.15 12.44
C ARG A 1037 -35.34 -0.43 13.63
N GLY A 1038 -36.15 0.39 14.31
CA GLY A 1038 -37.08 -0.05 15.34
C GLY A 1038 -36.39 -0.65 16.57
N TRP A 1039 -35.43 0.05 17.18
CA TRP A 1039 -34.71 -0.48 18.35
C TRP A 1039 -35.66 -0.94 19.48
N ASN A 1040 -36.72 -0.19 19.74
CA ASN A 1040 -37.70 -0.55 20.77
C ASN A 1040 -38.38 -1.90 20.47
N ASP A 1041 -38.69 -2.21 19.20
CA ASP A 1041 -39.26 -3.50 18.78
C ASP A 1041 -38.23 -4.63 18.79
N TYR A 1042 -36.97 -4.31 18.47
CA TYR A 1042 -35.84 -5.23 18.62
C TYR A 1042 -35.69 -5.65 20.09
N CYS A 1043 -35.74 -4.67 21.00
CA CYS A 1043 -35.68 -4.85 22.45
C CYS A 1043 -36.94 -5.45 23.07
N ALA A 1044 -38.14 -5.25 22.52
CA ALA A 1044 -39.36 -5.93 22.99
C ALA A 1044 -39.27 -7.48 22.98
N ASN A 1045 -38.17 -8.03 22.44
CA ASN A 1045 -37.85 -9.45 22.36
C ASN A 1045 -36.54 -9.84 23.11
N TYR A 1046 -35.89 -8.97 23.90
CA TYR A 1046 -34.73 -9.38 24.73
C TYR A 1046 -35.15 -10.31 25.88
N PRO A 1047 -34.25 -11.16 26.41
CA PRO A 1047 -32.92 -11.51 25.90
C PRO A 1047 -32.94 -12.60 24.81
N LYS A 1048 -34.06 -12.83 24.09
CA LYS A 1048 -34.22 -13.97 23.15
C LYS A 1048 -33.44 -13.82 21.82
N LYS A 1049 -32.46 -12.93 21.75
CA LYS A 1049 -31.60 -12.67 20.58
C LYS A 1049 -30.23 -13.30 20.81
N SER A 1050 -29.72 -14.11 19.87
CA SER A 1050 -28.35 -14.63 19.95
C SER A 1050 -27.32 -13.50 19.82
N PHE A 1051 -26.09 -13.76 20.27
CA PHE A 1051 -24.99 -12.82 20.15
C PHE A 1051 -24.75 -12.41 18.69
N LEU A 1052 -24.61 -13.37 17.76
CA LEU A 1052 -24.43 -13.05 16.34
C LEU A 1052 -25.63 -12.33 15.71
N SER A 1053 -26.85 -12.57 16.17
CA SER A 1053 -28.02 -11.84 15.67
C SER A 1053 -27.96 -10.35 16.03
N THR A 1054 -27.48 -10.03 17.23
CA THR A 1054 -27.26 -8.65 17.68
C THR A 1054 -26.01 -8.03 17.05
N LEU A 1055 -24.94 -8.80 16.86
CA LEU A 1055 -23.77 -8.35 16.11
C LEU A 1055 -24.13 -7.96 14.67
N ARG A 1056 -24.97 -8.76 14.01
CA ARG A 1056 -25.47 -8.49 12.65
C ARG A 1056 -26.46 -7.33 12.59
N TYR A 1057 -27.15 -6.97 13.69
CA TYR A 1057 -27.89 -5.72 13.78
C TYR A 1057 -26.93 -4.52 13.65
N PHE A 1058 -25.82 -4.49 14.41
CA PHE A 1058 -24.82 -3.42 14.31
C PHE A 1058 -23.84 -3.55 13.13
N ARG A 1059 -23.79 -4.72 12.47
CA ARG A 1059 -22.93 -5.02 11.31
C ARG A 1059 -23.68 -5.78 10.19
N PRO A 1060 -24.58 -5.10 9.46
CA PRO A 1060 -25.17 -5.63 8.22
C PRO A 1060 -24.12 -5.84 7.10
N GLN A 1061 -24.47 -6.59 6.05
CA GLN A 1061 -23.51 -7.04 5.04
C GLN A 1061 -23.31 -6.07 3.86
N ARG A 1062 -22.03 -5.80 3.56
CA ARG A 1062 -21.41 -5.25 2.34
C ARG A 1062 -21.88 -3.94 1.69
N HIS A 1063 -23.07 -3.41 1.94
CA HIS A 1063 -23.49 -2.09 1.40
C HIS A 1063 -23.92 -1.05 2.46
N GLU A 1064 -24.08 -1.47 3.71
CA GLU A 1064 -24.68 -0.66 4.79
C GLU A 1064 -23.67 -0.05 5.79
N SER A 1065 -22.39 0.06 5.42
CA SER A 1065 -21.32 0.51 6.34
C SER A 1065 -21.39 1.98 6.80
N LYS A 1066 -22.42 2.73 6.37
CA LYS A 1066 -22.71 4.10 6.82
C LYS A 1066 -23.71 4.19 7.99
N ILE A 1067 -24.50 3.14 8.27
CA ILE A 1067 -25.64 3.21 9.22
C ILE A 1067 -25.23 3.65 10.63
N PHE A 1068 -24.10 3.14 11.14
CA PHE A 1068 -23.53 3.57 12.42
C PHE A 1068 -22.11 4.12 12.19
N PRO A 1069 -21.95 5.43 11.86
CA PRO A 1069 -20.67 6.01 11.52
C PRO A 1069 -19.62 5.78 12.60
N TYR A 1070 -18.41 5.39 12.17
CA TYR A 1070 -17.24 5.15 13.02
C TYR A 1070 -17.38 4.11 14.15
N LEU A 1071 -18.50 3.40 14.25
CA LEU A 1071 -18.64 2.22 15.11
C LEU A 1071 -17.80 1.05 14.58
N GLY A 1072 -17.89 0.79 13.27
CA GLY A 1072 -17.04 -0.18 12.56
C GLY A 1072 -17.12 -1.63 13.07
N ALA A 1073 -16.26 -2.50 12.53
CA ALA A 1073 -16.29 -3.93 12.85
C ALA A 1073 -15.95 -4.24 14.32
N LEU A 1074 -14.93 -3.56 14.87
CA LEU A 1074 -14.47 -3.76 16.25
C LEU A 1074 -15.36 -3.06 17.29
N GLY A 1075 -15.82 -1.83 17.03
CA GLY A 1075 -16.73 -1.14 17.94
C GLY A 1075 -18.11 -1.77 17.97
N GLY A 1076 -18.61 -2.28 16.83
CA GLY A 1076 -19.86 -3.05 16.79
C GLY A 1076 -19.78 -4.37 17.55
N PHE A 1077 -18.63 -5.06 17.49
CA PHE A 1077 -18.36 -6.22 18.35
C PHE A 1077 -18.28 -5.83 19.83
N ALA A 1078 -17.50 -4.80 20.18
CA ALA A 1078 -17.37 -4.32 21.56
C ALA A 1078 -18.73 -3.89 22.17
N LEU A 1079 -19.58 -3.21 21.39
CA LEU A 1079 -20.95 -2.85 21.77
C LEU A 1079 -21.83 -4.10 21.97
N THR A 1080 -21.75 -5.09 21.09
CA THR A 1080 -22.51 -6.35 21.25
C THR A 1080 -22.08 -7.09 22.52
N CYS A 1081 -20.79 -7.09 22.84
CA CYS A 1081 -20.27 -7.58 24.11
C CYS A 1081 -20.80 -6.78 25.32
N ASP A 1082 -20.91 -5.45 25.23
CA ASP A 1082 -21.52 -4.64 26.29
C ASP A 1082 -23.00 -4.99 26.50
N LEU A 1083 -23.74 -5.20 25.40
CA LEU A 1083 -25.15 -5.58 25.41
C LEU A 1083 -25.40 -6.99 25.95
N ALA A 1084 -24.46 -7.91 25.77
CA ALA A 1084 -24.50 -9.25 26.36
C ALA A 1084 -24.29 -9.19 27.90
N TYR A 1085 -23.37 -8.35 28.39
CA TYR A 1085 -23.23 -8.12 29.84
C TYR A 1085 -24.42 -7.37 30.44
N ALA A 1086 -25.02 -6.44 29.70
CA ALA A 1086 -26.20 -5.69 30.12
C ALA A 1086 -27.53 -6.48 29.96
N GLY A 1087 -27.49 -7.75 29.54
CA GLY A 1087 -28.67 -8.63 29.44
C GLY A 1087 -29.61 -8.36 28.25
N VAL A 1088 -29.20 -7.54 27.28
CA VAL A 1088 -30.01 -7.20 26.08
C VAL A 1088 -29.94 -8.30 25.01
N CYS A 1089 -28.89 -9.12 25.02
CA CYS A 1089 -28.80 -10.32 24.19
C CYS A 1089 -28.12 -11.47 24.94
N GLN A 1090 -28.19 -12.67 24.38
CA GLN A 1090 -27.51 -13.84 24.92
C GLN A 1090 -25.99 -13.63 24.89
N ARG A 1091 -25.28 -14.16 25.91
CA ARG A 1091 -23.83 -14.35 25.82
C ARG A 1091 -23.50 -15.25 24.61
N PRO A 1092 -22.36 -15.03 23.93
CA PRO A 1092 -21.96 -15.85 22.81
C PRO A 1092 -21.70 -17.29 23.23
N THR A 1093 -22.02 -18.23 22.35
CA THR A 1093 -21.44 -19.58 22.42
C THR A 1093 -19.95 -19.56 22.02
N VAL A 1094 -19.22 -20.65 22.30
CA VAL A 1094 -17.82 -20.79 21.88
C VAL A 1094 -17.68 -20.74 20.35
N ASP A 1095 -18.64 -21.29 19.60
CA ASP A 1095 -18.70 -21.25 18.13
C ASP A 1095 -18.91 -19.81 17.62
N GLU A 1096 -19.87 -19.06 18.20
CA GLU A 1096 -20.09 -17.65 17.87
C GLU A 1096 -18.86 -16.79 18.18
N MET A 1097 -18.14 -17.07 19.28
CA MET A 1097 -16.91 -16.35 19.63
C MET A 1097 -15.74 -16.70 18.70
N ALA A 1098 -15.54 -17.98 18.38
CA ALA A 1098 -14.51 -18.42 17.46
C ALA A 1098 -14.73 -17.85 16.04
N GLU A 1099 -15.97 -17.79 15.56
CA GLU A 1099 -16.31 -17.09 14.33
C GLU A 1099 -15.94 -15.59 14.41
N CYS A 1100 -16.24 -14.91 15.52
CA CYS A 1100 -15.90 -13.49 15.71
C CYS A 1100 -14.38 -13.25 15.73
N ILE A 1101 -13.61 -14.08 16.42
CA ILE A 1101 -12.14 -13.96 16.51
C ILE A 1101 -11.49 -14.14 15.14
N VAL A 1102 -11.95 -15.14 14.37
CA VAL A 1102 -11.45 -15.41 13.00
C VAL A 1102 -11.88 -14.33 12.01
N GLU A 1103 -13.10 -13.77 12.12
CA GLU A 1103 -13.55 -12.70 11.23
C GLU A 1103 -12.89 -11.35 11.52
N LEU A 1104 -12.59 -11.05 12.79
CA LEU A 1104 -11.91 -9.81 13.14
C LEU A 1104 -10.42 -9.85 12.78
N ASP A 1105 -9.72 -10.96 13.02
CA ASP A 1105 -8.25 -11.12 12.87
C ASP A 1105 -7.47 -9.99 13.58
N LYS A 1106 -7.69 -9.87 14.90
CA LYS A 1106 -7.08 -8.84 15.77
C LYS A 1106 -6.43 -9.49 17.02
N GLY A 1107 -6.31 -8.72 18.10
CA GLY A 1107 -5.50 -9.06 19.28
C GLY A 1107 -5.79 -10.41 19.92
N ALA A 1108 -7.04 -10.90 19.93
CA ALA A 1108 -7.35 -12.21 20.51
C ALA A 1108 -6.70 -13.37 19.74
N LEU A 1109 -6.76 -13.36 18.40
CA LEU A 1109 -6.11 -14.39 17.58
C LEU A 1109 -4.57 -14.29 17.66
N SER A 1110 -4.04 -13.08 17.81
CA SER A 1110 -2.62 -12.85 18.13
C SER A 1110 -2.26 -13.44 19.51
N GLY A 1111 -3.12 -13.27 20.51
CA GLY A 1111 -2.96 -13.86 21.85
C GLY A 1111 -2.92 -15.39 21.82
N LEU A 1112 -3.82 -16.04 21.08
CA LEU A 1112 -3.82 -17.51 20.94
C LEU A 1112 -2.56 -18.03 20.23
N ARG A 1113 -2.08 -17.31 19.21
CA ARG A 1113 -0.79 -17.59 18.54
C ARG A 1113 0.40 -17.44 19.51
N LEU A 1114 0.43 -16.37 20.30
CA LEU A 1114 1.47 -16.10 21.30
C LEU A 1114 1.46 -17.09 22.49
N LEU A 1115 0.31 -17.71 22.79
CA LEU A 1115 0.21 -18.79 23.77
C LEU A 1115 0.64 -20.16 23.21
N GLY A 1116 0.91 -20.27 21.89
CA GLY A 1116 1.22 -21.53 21.21
C GLY A 1116 0.01 -22.41 20.90
N LEU A 1117 -1.22 -21.90 21.09
CA LEU A 1117 -2.46 -22.68 20.95
C LEU A 1117 -3.04 -22.69 19.52
N VAL A 1118 -2.58 -21.80 18.65
CA VAL A 1118 -2.95 -21.74 17.23
C VAL A 1118 -1.69 -21.47 16.40
N GLU A 1119 -1.46 -22.24 15.33
CA GLU A 1119 -0.22 -22.17 14.55
C GLU A 1119 -0.02 -20.84 13.79
N VAL A 1120 1.25 -20.55 13.48
CA VAL A 1120 1.70 -19.37 12.75
C VAL A 1120 2.39 -19.78 11.44
N GLY A 1121 1.71 -19.56 10.30
CA GLY A 1121 2.41 -19.32 9.03
C GLY A 1121 2.18 -20.29 7.85
N THR A 1122 1.43 -21.39 8.00
CA THR A 1122 1.25 -22.40 6.93
C THR A 1122 -0.16 -22.39 6.28
N GLU A 1123 -1.19 -22.06 7.05
CA GLU A 1123 -2.60 -22.24 6.66
C GLU A 1123 -3.29 -21.01 6.01
N GLU A 1124 -2.60 -20.13 5.27
CA GLU A 1124 -3.30 -19.06 4.52
C GLU A 1124 -4.35 -19.62 3.54
N THR A 1125 -4.08 -20.79 2.94
CA THR A 1125 -4.97 -21.53 2.04
C THR A 1125 -6.11 -22.29 2.73
N ALA A 1126 -6.15 -22.36 4.06
CA ALA A 1126 -7.17 -23.13 4.77
C ALA A 1126 -8.51 -22.39 4.86
N SER A 1127 -9.57 -23.14 4.58
CA SER A 1127 -10.99 -22.77 4.66
C SER A 1127 -11.37 -22.19 6.02
N ARG A 1128 -12.19 -21.10 6.04
CA ARG A 1128 -12.69 -20.41 7.26
C ARG A 1128 -13.13 -21.36 8.37
N GLY A 1129 -13.85 -22.45 8.04
CA GLY A 1129 -14.28 -23.46 9.02
C GLY A 1129 -13.16 -24.11 9.83
N ARG A 1130 -12.04 -24.52 9.19
CA ARG A 1130 -10.89 -25.10 9.91
C ARG A 1130 -10.26 -24.11 10.90
N LYS A 1131 -10.19 -22.84 10.52
CA LYS A 1131 -9.67 -21.76 11.39
C LYS A 1131 -10.59 -21.49 12.59
N VAL A 1132 -11.91 -21.65 12.41
CA VAL A 1132 -12.89 -21.53 13.50
C VAL A 1132 -12.80 -22.71 14.47
N GLU A 1133 -12.75 -23.96 14.00
CA GLU A 1133 -12.59 -25.12 14.90
C GLU A 1133 -11.25 -25.07 15.66
N ALA A 1134 -10.13 -24.74 15.00
CA ALA A 1134 -8.84 -24.60 15.68
C ALA A 1134 -8.84 -23.52 16.78
N VAL A 1135 -9.52 -22.37 16.55
CA VAL A 1135 -9.68 -21.32 17.57
C VAL A 1135 -10.59 -21.77 18.72
N LYS A 1136 -11.63 -22.55 18.44
CA LYS A 1136 -12.56 -23.12 19.42
C LYS A 1136 -11.88 -24.19 20.30
N GLU A 1137 -11.10 -25.09 19.72
CA GLU A 1137 -10.26 -26.05 20.45
C GLU A 1137 -9.24 -25.33 21.35
N ALA A 1138 -8.57 -24.29 20.82
CA ALA A 1138 -7.64 -23.45 21.58
C ALA A 1138 -8.32 -22.73 22.76
N LEU A 1139 -9.53 -22.19 22.58
CA LEU A 1139 -10.32 -21.56 23.64
C LEU A 1139 -10.71 -22.57 24.74
N HIS A 1140 -11.16 -23.77 24.38
CA HIS A 1140 -11.47 -24.83 25.35
C HIS A 1140 -10.22 -25.29 26.12
N SER A 1141 -9.08 -25.49 25.43
CA SER A 1141 -7.81 -25.87 26.05
C SER A 1141 -7.34 -24.81 27.05
N LEU A 1142 -7.42 -23.52 26.69
CA LEU A 1142 -7.05 -22.42 27.59
C LEU A 1142 -7.94 -22.38 28.84
N VAL A 1143 -9.26 -22.58 28.69
CA VAL A 1143 -10.17 -22.65 29.85
C VAL A 1143 -9.83 -23.80 30.78
N GLY A 1144 -9.53 -25.00 30.25
CA GLY A 1144 -9.08 -26.15 31.06
C GLY A 1144 -7.84 -25.81 31.89
N GLN A 1145 -6.78 -25.34 31.22
CA GLN A 1145 -5.53 -24.97 31.87
C GLN A 1145 -5.71 -23.84 32.91
N LEU A 1146 -6.57 -22.85 32.64
CA LEU A 1146 -6.86 -21.78 33.61
C LEU A 1146 -7.64 -22.28 34.83
N LYS A 1147 -8.55 -23.25 34.67
CA LYS A 1147 -9.24 -23.91 35.80
C LYS A 1147 -8.29 -24.76 36.67
N GLU A 1148 -7.22 -25.28 36.09
CA GLU A 1148 -6.16 -26.01 36.80
C GLU A 1148 -5.14 -25.06 37.49
N THR A 1149 -4.95 -23.85 36.94
CA THR A 1149 -3.91 -22.89 37.38
C THR A 1149 -4.41 -21.83 38.38
N LEU A 1150 -5.71 -21.58 38.44
CA LEU A 1150 -6.36 -20.59 39.30
C LEU A 1150 -7.18 -21.29 40.39
N THR A 1151 -7.11 -20.79 41.62
CA THR A 1151 -8.00 -21.23 42.71
C THR A 1151 -9.46 -20.87 42.41
N GLU A 1152 -10.41 -21.58 43.02
CA GLU A 1152 -11.85 -21.30 42.83
C GLU A 1152 -12.20 -19.83 43.16
N THR A 1153 -11.58 -19.27 44.20
CA THR A 1153 -11.69 -17.85 44.58
C THR A 1153 -11.22 -16.92 43.46
N GLU A 1154 -10.07 -17.18 42.84
CA GLU A 1154 -9.55 -16.39 41.71
C GLU A 1154 -10.42 -16.55 40.46
N GLN A 1155 -10.88 -17.76 40.16
CA GLN A 1155 -11.80 -18.02 39.03
C GLN A 1155 -13.11 -17.24 39.19
N SER A 1156 -13.64 -17.19 40.42
CA SER A 1156 -14.83 -16.41 40.77
C SER A 1156 -14.58 -14.90 40.70
N ALA A 1157 -13.46 -14.42 41.25
CA ALA A 1157 -13.14 -12.98 41.30
C ALA A 1157 -12.88 -12.39 39.91
N VAL A 1158 -12.27 -13.15 38.99
CA VAL A 1158 -12.08 -12.74 37.59
C VAL A 1158 -13.36 -12.91 36.76
N GLY A 1159 -14.28 -13.79 37.18
CA GLY A 1159 -15.49 -14.12 36.44
C GLY A 1159 -15.25 -15.09 35.27
N LEU A 1160 -14.30 -16.02 35.41
CA LEU A 1160 -13.96 -17.03 34.38
C LEU A 1160 -15.17 -17.88 33.97
N THR A 1161 -16.12 -18.10 34.89
CA THR A 1161 -17.34 -18.88 34.65
C THR A 1161 -18.60 -18.10 35.02
N VAL A 1162 -19.69 -18.36 34.31
CA VAL A 1162 -21.03 -17.80 34.55
C VAL A 1162 -22.04 -18.93 34.45
N GLY A 1163 -22.44 -19.46 35.60
CA GLY A 1163 -23.04 -20.81 35.67
C GLY A 1163 -22.03 -21.86 35.21
N ASP A 1164 -22.51 -22.91 34.55
CA ASP A 1164 -21.67 -24.04 34.11
C ASP A 1164 -20.70 -23.69 32.95
N ASN A 1165 -20.87 -22.53 32.32
CA ASN A 1165 -20.15 -22.11 31.11
C ASN A 1165 -19.04 -21.10 31.39
N ALA A 1166 -18.02 -21.05 30.53
CA ALA A 1166 -16.97 -20.02 30.59
C ALA A 1166 -17.44 -18.68 29.99
N ASP A 1167 -16.88 -17.56 30.48
CA ASP A 1167 -17.11 -16.25 29.86
C ASP A 1167 -16.17 -16.03 28.65
N TRP A 1168 -16.66 -16.38 27.47
CA TRP A 1168 -15.92 -16.24 26.22
C TRP A 1168 -15.62 -14.79 25.83
N ILE A 1169 -16.35 -13.79 26.34
CA ILE A 1169 -16.09 -12.36 26.07
C ILE A 1169 -14.89 -11.89 26.90
N LEU A 1170 -14.85 -12.28 28.18
CA LEU A 1170 -13.71 -12.04 29.06
C LEU A 1170 -12.42 -12.66 28.50
N LEU A 1171 -12.51 -13.86 27.93
CA LEU A 1171 -11.38 -14.56 27.31
C LEU A 1171 -10.87 -13.86 26.05
N GLU A 1172 -11.75 -13.48 25.11
CA GLU A 1172 -11.36 -12.70 23.91
C GLU A 1172 -10.64 -11.41 24.29
N HIS A 1173 -11.25 -10.62 25.17
CA HIS A 1173 -10.69 -9.35 25.59
C HIS A 1173 -9.36 -9.56 26.34
N SER A 1174 -9.26 -10.57 27.20
CA SER A 1174 -8.01 -10.93 27.90
C SER A 1174 -6.90 -11.34 26.94
N LEU A 1175 -7.17 -12.15 25.91
CA LEU A 1175 -6.21 -12.49 24.85
C LEU A 1175 -5.76 -11.25 24.08
N CYS A 1176 -6.70 -10.33 23.80
CA CYS A 1176 -6.41 -9.03 23.20
C CYS A 1176 -5.54 -8.12 24.09
N LYS A 1177 -5.61 -8.22 25.42
CA LYS A 1177 -4.71 -7.53 26.36
C LYS A 1177 -3.35 -8.21 26.49
N PHE A 1178 -3.34 -9.53 26.67
CA PHE A 1178 -2.13 -10.35 26.81
C PHE A 1178 -1.15 -10.15 25.64
N SER A 1179 -1.67 -10.14 24.40
CA SER A 1179 -0.86 -9.83 23.22
C SER A 1179 -0.22 -8.43 23.27
N ARG A 1180 -0.86 -7.42 23.89
CA ARG A 1180 -0.28 -6.07 24.04
C ARG A 1180 0.79 -6.03 25.12
N ALA A 1181 0.56 -6.70 26.26
CA ALA A 1181 1.49 -6.75 27.37
C ALA A 1181 2.81 -7.46 26.98
N LEU A 1182 2.71 -8.58 26.26
CA LEU A 1182 3.87 -9.27 25.67
C LEU A 1182 4.61 -8.39 24.64
N ASN A 1183 3.90 -7.74 23.72
CA ASN A 1183 4.51 -6.82 22.74
C ASN A 1183 5.20 -5.61 23.41
N LYS A 1184 4.79 -5.23 24.63
CA LYS A 1184 5.44 -4.22 25.46
C LYS A 1184 6.60 -4.76 26.31
N LYS A 1185 6.85 -6.08 26.32
CA LYS A 1185 7.77 -6.79 27.23
C LYS A 1185 7.47 -6.56 28.71
N ALA A 1186 6.21 -6.25 29.03
CA ALA A 1186 5.75 -5.99 30.40
C ALA A 1186 5.33 -7.25 31.16
N LEU A 1187 5.17 -8.37 30.45
CA LEU A 1187 5.13 -9.72 31.00
C LEU A 1187 6.33 -10.47 30.40
N SER A 1188 7.19 -11.04 31.24
CA SER A 1188 8.32 -11.88 30.83
C SER A 1188 7.96 -13.36 30.89
N MET A 1189 8.37 -14.12 29.86
CA MET A 1189 8.43 -15.59 29.84
C MET A 1189 9.81 -16.09 30.28
#